data_AF-A0A1Y1REQ5-F1
#
_entry.id   AF-A0A1Y1REQ5-F1
#
_cell.length_a   1.000
_cell.length_b   1.000
_cell.length_c   1.000
_cell.angle_alpha   90.00
_cell.angle_beta   90.00
_cell.angle_gamma   90.00
#
_symmetry.space_group_name_H-M   'P 1'
#
loop_
_entity.id
_entity.type
_entity.pdbx_description
1 polymer ?
#
loop_
_entity_poly.entity_id
_entity_poly.type
_entity_poly.pdbx_seq_one_letter_code
_entity_poly.pdbx_strand_id
1 'polypeptide(L)'
;MIFINLLKKMFRSHIWVAILISVIITVIVSTAYFYEFFDKLEWTVYDARFLVRSLFDQKESRQPDDVVILDVDQQTYTDLNIKWPYPLSYHAEIVKRLREAGAHAICFDMIFDVVSQKSEEDSLFARTIAQEKNVILAEQYILHSQHSVSYEEPVRPNSILQSGDPYLGFVATLRERDASVRRSQIVHKLHSASGSSESLPENSQGSFSGDPSEKWVPSFSLMAVMLKKGFPDAEIKINYQKSRVEVGDLHIPVDKEGSILINYYGPPRTFKTQPYRAVYLKGDLELLLSMNGSFFKDKIVLVGVSLEEMHDLFTTPYVGKEQLMPGVEIQANTIQTILDSAYINRMSDGGLILFIFLLSLFSALSTLIFGPQKGLLLVIGEFFLLALSASFFLIFFDFWLNVVYPSAAILLTFAANTFYQYMTEEREKRYIRSAFSLYLNPSVVEKVANDPEALKLGGQKKILTVMFSDIRGFTTLSESLDPEELTNFLNEYMTAMTDIILKRNGTVDKYMGDAIMAFWGAPLDDPDHAYHCCLTSLEQMAELKKMQKRWREEGKHVIDIGIGINTGEMTVGNMGSSQRFDYTILGDAVNLGSRLEGTNKDYNTNIIINESTYELVKECFLIRKLDMIRVKGKLEPVTIYELIAMKESGLPARVLAGYQSYNKGLDAYFNMQWSEAVLLFQQAMDALPEDGPTERHLKQCMLYQEIPPSPDWNGVYVKTSK
;
A
#
# COMPACT_ATOMS: atom_id res chain seq x y z
N MET A 1 -20.86 20.13 -14.25
CA MET A 1 -21.41 20.10 -12.88
C MET A 1 -21.56 18.67 -12.32
N ILE A 2 -22.04 17.70 -13.12
CA ILE A 2 -22.15 16.28 -12.73
C ILE A 2 -20.78 15.62 -12.43
N PHE A 3 -19.77 15.87 -13.27
CA PHE A 3 -18.41 15.33 -13.09
C PHE A 3 -17.73 15.80 -11.79
N ILE A 4 -17.92 17.07 -11.40
CA ILE A 4 -17.40 17.65 -10.15
C ILE A 4 -18.12 17.07 -8.93
N ASN A 5 -19.43 16.79 -9.04
CA ASN A 5 -20.19 16.15 -7.96
C ASN A 5 -19.86 14.66 -7.81
N LEU A 6 -19.55 13.95 -8.90
CA LEU A 6 -19.07 12.56 -8.85
C LEU A 6 -17.67 12.48 -8.21
N LEU A 7 -16.76 13.35 -8.63
CA LEU A 7 -15.43 13.50 -8.02
C LEU A 7 -15.56 13.83 -6.53
N LYS A 8 -16.42 14.76 -6.12
CA LYS A 8 -16.66 15.05 -4.70
C LYS A 8 -17.25 13.86 -3.93
N LYS A 9 -18.08 13.03 -4.56
CA LYS A 9 -18.72 11.88 -3.92
C LYS A 9 -17.73 10.71 -3.75
N MET A 10 -16.94 10.41 -4.77
CA MET A 10 -15.81 9.45 -4.70
C MET A 10 -14.74 9.92 -3.74
N PHE A 11 -14.34 11.20 -3.83
CA PHE A 11 -13.31 11.77 -2.96
C PHE A 11 -13.75 11.72 -1.49
N ARG A 12 -15.04 11.92 -1.18
CA ARG A 12 -15.59 11.75 0.17
C ARG A 12 -15.61 10.30 0.64
N SER A 13 -15.86 9.30 -0.21
CA SER A 13 -15.84 7.89 0.21
C SER A 13 -14.43 7.37 0.48
N HIS A 14 -13.43 7.81 -0.29
CA HIS A 14 -12.06 7.33 -0.15
C HIS A 14 -11.26 8.08 0.92
N ILE A 15 -11.65 9.31 1.30
CA ILE A 15 -10.99 10.06 2.39
C ILE A 15 -11.08 9.33 3.73
N TRP A 16 -12.23 8.73 4.04
CA TRP A 16 -12.42 7.99 5.29
C TRP A 16 -11.56 6.73 5.33
N VAL A 17 -11.37 6.08 4.18
CA VAL A 17 -10.48 4.93 4.08
C VAL A 17 -9.03 5.36 4.26
N ALA A 18 -8.60 6.47 3.66
CA ALA A 18 -7.27 7.03 3.86
C ALA A 18 -6.99 7.35 5.35
N ILE A 19 -7.93 8.01 6.03
CA ILE A 19 -7.83 8.30 7.46
C ILE A 19 -7.77 7.00 8.27
N LEU A 20 -8.63 6.02 7.97
CA LEU A 20 -8.65 4.74 8.66
C LEU A 20 -7.33 3.97 8.49
N ILE A 21 -6.78 3.94 7.27
CA ILE A 21 -5.45 3.38 7.00
C ILE A 21 -4.41 4.08 7.88
N SER A 22 -4.41 5.41 7.92
CA SER A 22 -3.45 6.16 8.74
C SER A 22 -3.57 5.86 10.23
N VAL A 23 -4.80 5.72 10.76
CA VAL A 23 -5.02 5.32 12.17
C VAL A 23 -4.48 3.91 12.42
N ILE A 24 -4.79 2.94 11.56
CA ILE A 24 -4.34 1.55 11.71
C ILE A 24 -2.80 1.47 11.65
N ILE A 25 -2.18 2.14 10.67
CA ILE A 25 -0.72 2.16 10.55
C ILE A 25 -0.08 2.85 11.77
N THR A 26 -0.66 3.94 12.26
CA THR A 26 -0.18 4.61 13.48
C THR A 26 -0.21 3.65 14.67
N VAL A 27 -1.30 2.90 14.87
CA VAL A 27 -1.40 1.92 15.96
C VAL A 27 -0.35 0.82 15.81
N ILE A 28 -0.17 0.27 14.60
CA ILE A 28 0.83 -0.78 14.33
C ILE A 28 2.25 -0.28 14.63
N VAL A 29 2.62 0.87 14.09
CA VAL A 29 3.97 1.44 14.26
C VAL A 29 4.21 1.89 15.70
N SER A 30 3.22 2.47 16.37
CA SER A 30 3.32 2.85 17.79
C SER A 30 3.47 1.62 18.68
N THR A 31 2.80 0.51 18.34
CA THR A 31 2.99 -0.77 19.03
C THR A 31 4.43 -1.26 18.84
N ALA A 32 4.95 -1.23 17.61
CA ALA A 32 6.35 -1.58 17.34
C ALA A 32 7.35 -0.66 18.07
N TYR A 33 7.00 0.61 18.33
CA TYR A 33 7.79 1.53 19.15
C TYR A 33 7.83 1.11 20.62
N PHE A 34 6.70 0.79 21.24
CA PHE A 34 6.68 0.33 22.64
C PHE A 34 7.39 -1.02 22.87
N TYR A 35 7.52 -1.84 21.82
CA TYR A 35 8.30 -3.07 21.84
C TYR A 35 9.76 -2.88 21.36
N GLU A 36 10.20 -1.65 21.12
CA GLU A 36 11.58 -1.31 20.71
C GLU A 36 12.04 -2.07 19.45
N PHE A 37 11.10 -2.39 18.55
CA PHE A 37 11.35 -3.30 17.42
C PHE A 37 12.41 -2.77 16.45
N PHE A 38 12.47 -1.44 16.26
CA PHE A 38 13.38 -0.77 15.34
C PHE A 38 14.46 0.07 16.05
N ASP A 39 14.58 -0.01 17.38
CA ASP A 39 15.49 0.84 18.17
C ASP A 39 16.94 0.76 17.71
N LYS A 40 17.41 -0.44 17.33
CA LYS A 40 18.78 -0.59 16.81
C LYS A 40 19.03 0.28 15.57
N LEU A 41 18.05 0.37 14.67
CA LEU A 41 18.14 1.22 13.48
C LEU A 41 18.04 2.70 13.88
N GLU A 42 17.14 3.06 14.80
CA GLU A 42 17.02 4.45 15.24
C GLU A 42 18.31 4.93 15.92
N TRP A 43 18.96 4.11 16.75
CA TRP A 43 20.26 4.41 17.35
C TRP A 43 21.37 4.58 16.31
N THR A 44 21.36 3.75 15.26
CA THR A 44 22.31 3.90 14.15
C THR A 44 22.12 5.24 13.43
N VAL A 45 20.87 5.67 13.21
CA VAL A 45 20.57 6.96 12.60
C VAL A 45 20.91 8.11 13.56
N TYR A 46 20.68 7.94 14.86
CA TYR A 46 21.09 8.90 15.89
C TYR A 46 22.60 9.14 15.86
N ASP A 47 23.43 8.09 15.86
CA ASP A 47 24.88 8.21 15.81
C ASP A 47 25.36 8.89 14.52
N ALA A 48 24.75 8.53 13.38
CA ALA A 48 25.06 9.17 12.10
C ALA A 48 24.85 10.69 12.13
N ARG A 49 23.90 11.20 12.92
CA ARG A 49 23.69 12.65 13.06
C ARG A 49 24.81 13.35 13.86
N PHE A 50 25.50 12.65 14.77
CA PHE A 50 26.70 13.20 15.43
C PHE A 50 27.87 13.30 14.45
N LEU A 51 28.02 12.35 13.53
CA LEU A 51 28.99 12.45 12.44
C LEU A 51 28.67 13.66 11.54
N VAL A 52 27.40 13.86 11.17
CA VAL A 52 26.99 15.04 10.40
C VAL A 52 27.24 16.33 11.18
N ARG A 53 26.95 16.35 12.50
CA ARG A 53 27.22 17.49 13.38
C ARG A 53 28.69 17.89 13.37
N SER A 54 29.62 16.93 13.33
CA SER A 54 31.07 17.22 13.28
C SER A 54 31.49 18.09 12.09
N LEU A 55 30.73 18.06 10.99
CA LEU A 55 30.97 18.90 9.80
C LEU A 55 30.61 20.37 10.05
N PHE A 56 29.72 20.65 10.99
CA PHE A 56 29.27 21.99 11.38
C PHE A 56 29.92 22.48 12.69
N ASP A 57 30.34 21.52 13.52
CA ASP A 57 31.28 21.52 14.66
C ASP A 57 32.43 22.55 14.75
N GLN A 58 32.95 23.00 13.59
CA GLN A 58 34.26 23.66 13.47
C GLN A 58 34.32 25.10 14.03
N LYS A 59 33.30 25.55 14.76
CA LYS A 59 33.29 26.86 15.42
C LYS A 59 33.79 26.74 16.86
N GLU A 60 34.65 27.66 17.26
CA GLU A 60 35.23 27.83 18.61
C GLU A 60 34.23 27.81 19.78
N SER A 61 32.91 27.90 19.54
CA SER A 61 31.87 28.03 20.57
C SER A 61 31.56 26.75 21.36
N ARG A 62 32.04 25.57 20.94
CA ARG A 62 31.72 24.28 21.58
C ARG A 62 32.96 23.51 22.05
N GLN A 63 34.11 24.17 22.22
CA GLN A 63 35.26 23.51 22.82
C GLN A 63 35.08 23.44 24.34
N PRO A 64 35.09 22.24 24.96
CA PRO A 64 35.00 22.12 26.40
C PRO A 64 36.25 22.72 27.03
N ASP A 65 36.08 23.71 27.91
CA ASP A 65 37.19 24.33 28.63
C ASP A 65 37.12 24.09 30.13
N ASP A 66 35.96 23.77 30.71
CA ASP A 66 35.79 23.62 32.18
C ASP A 66 36.38 22.31 32.73
N VAL A 67 36.57 21.32 31.86
CA VAL A 67 37.05 19.98 32.22
C VAL A 67 38.36 19.69 31.48
N VAL A 68 39.35 19.22 32.22
CA VAL A 68 40.63 18.74 31.68
C VAL A 68 40.93 17.35 32.18
N ILE A 69 41.64 16.55 31.37
CA ILE A 69 41.96 15.16 31.68
C ILE A 69 43.45 15.06 32.02
N LEU A 70 43.76 14.41 33.14
CA LEU A 70 45.09 13.95 33.50
C LEU A 70 45.15 12.43 33.27
N ASP A 71 45.79 12.04 32.19
CA ASP A 71 45.74 10.70 31.62
C ASP A 71 46.91 9.84 32.12
N VAL A 72 46.60 8.71 32.77
CA VAL A 72 47.59 7.68 33.09
C VAL A 72 47.84 6.87 31.83
N ASP A 73 48.79 7.34 31.02
CA ASP A 73 49.16 6.74 29.74
C ASP A 73 50.37 5.79 29.84
N GLN A 74 50.60 5.03 28.77
CA GLN A 74 51.72 4.09 28.70
C GLN A 74 53.09 4.81 28.73
N GLN A 75 53.13 6.06 28.26
CA GLN A 75 54.35 6.86 28.30
C GLN A 75 54.75 7.20 29.74
N THR A 76 53.78 7.50 30.61
CA THR A 76 54.02 7.73 32.04
C THR A 76 54.67 6.52 32.71
N TYR A 77 54.31 5.28 32.35
CA TYR A 77 55.01 4.09 32.84
C TYR A 77 56.49 4.05 32.49
N THR A 78 56.79 4.40 31.24
CA THR A 78 58.15 4.34 30.70
C THR A 78 59.01 5.42 31.35
N ASP A 79 58.47 6.63 31.46
CA ASP A 79 59.20 7.80 31.95
C ASP A 79 59.38 7.79 33.49
N LEU A 80 58.37 7.32 34.24
CA LEU A 80 58.46 7.20 35.71
C LEU A 80 59.04 5.87 36.18
N ASN A 81 59.21 4.89 35.28
CA ASN A 81 59.65 3.52 35.58
C ASN A 81 58.83 2.85 36.70
N ILE A 82 57.51 3.06 36.68
CA ILE A 82 56.55 2.55 37.68
C ILE A 82 55.40 1.87 36.97
N LYS A 83 55.05 0.67 37.43
CA LYS A 83 53.89 -0.08 36.96
C LYS A 83 52.63 0.32 37.75
N TRP A 84 51.48 0.18 37.12
CA TRP A 84 50.21 0.30 37.79
C TRP A 84 49.89 -0.89 38.70
N PRO A 85 49.09 -0.69 39.76
CA PRO A 85 48.58 0.60 40.27
C PRO A 85 49.70 1.49 40.85
N TYR A 86 49.58 2.82 40.67
CA TYR A 86 50.56 3.74 41.23
C TYR A 86 50.44 3.81 42.76
N PRO A 87 51.56 3.99 43.48
CA PRO A 87 51.52 4.16 44.94
C PRO A 87 50.66 5.36 45.32
N LEU A 88 49.86 5.27 46.39
CA LEU A 88 48.95 6.36 46.79
C LEU A 88 49.67 7.66 47.17
N SER A 89 50.95 7.57 47.52
CA SER A 89 51.82 8.75 47.72
C SER A 89 51.97 9.61 46.46
N TYR A 90 51.85 9.01 45.26
CA TYR A 90 51.88 9.74 43.98
C TYR A 90 50.59 10.51 43.78
N HIS A 91 49.44 9.90 44.11
CA HIS A 91 48.15 10.58 44.01
C HIS A 91 48.04 11.73 45.02
N ALA A 92 48.60 11.58 46.22
CA ALA A 92 48.72 12.67 47.19
C ALA A 92 49.51 13.86 46.64
N GLU A 93 50.66 13.61 46.02
CA GLU A 93 51.48 14.66 45.39
C GLU A 93 50.76 15.34 44.20
N ILE A 94 50.04 14.55 43.39
CA ILE A 94 49.20 15.10 42.30
C ILE A 94 48.12 16.03 42.86
N VAL A 95 47.40 15.62 43.90
CA VAL A 95 46.35 16.46 44.50
C VAL A 95 46.91 17.80 44.93
N LYS A 96 48.02 17.78 45.68
CA LYS A 96 48.68 19.00 46.16
C LYS A 96 49.06 19.93 45.00
N ARG A 97 49.68 19.40 43.95
CA ARG A 97 50.15 20.20 42.81
C ARG A 97 49.04 20.73 41.94
N LEU A 98 48.00 19.94 41.70
CA LEU A 98 46.81 20.40 40.98
C LEU A 98 46.12 21.52 41.76
N ARG A 99 46.06 21.41 43.09
CA ARG A 99 45.53 22.48 43.93
C ARG A 99 46.38 23.75 43.86
N GLU A 100 47.71 23.63 43.99
CA GLU A 100 48.64 24.75 43.80
C GLU A 100 48.50 25.40 42.41
N ALA A 101 48.24 24.59 41.38
CA ALA A 101 47.96 25.05 40.01
C ALA A 101 46.54 25.63 39.81
N GLY A 102 45.69 25.62 40.84
CA GLY A 102 44.38 26.24 40.85
C GLY A 102 43.21 25.35 40.43
N ALA A 103 43.37 24.01 40.40
CA ALA A 103 42.29 23.08 40.12
C ALA A 103 41.12 23.26 41.10
N HIS A 104 39.91 23.38 40.57
CA HIS A 104 38.70 23.55 41.37
C HIS A 104 38.25 22.23 42.00
N ALA A 105 38.20 21.17 41.20
CA ALA A 105 37.87 19.81 41.63
C ALA A 105 38.89 18.83 41.05
N ILE A 106 39.25 17.81 41.80
CA ILE A 106 40.19 16.75 41.39
C ILE A 106 39.47 15.43 41.56
N CYS A 107 39.10 14.80 40.44
CA CYS A 107 38.24 13.63 40.43
C CYS A 107 39.03 12.42 39.96
N PHE A 108 39.12 11.37 40.78
CA PHE A 108 39.79 10.13 40.41
C PHE A 108 38.76 9.13 39.89
N ASP A 109 38.81 8.86 38.58
CA ASP A 109 38.01 7.84 37.91
C ASP A 109 38.65 6.46 38.10
N MET A 110 38.81 6.07 39.37
CA MET A 110 39.50 4.88 39.85
C MET A 110 38.92 4.45 41.19
N ILE A 111 38.77 3.14 41.39
CA ILE A 111 38.30 2.57 42.65
C ILE A 111 39.52 2.23 43.53
N PHE A 112 39.57 2.79 44.74
CA PHE A 112 40.64 2.57 45.71
C PHE A 112 40.19 1.68 46.88
N ASP A 113 39.60 0.52 46.60
CA ASP A 113 38.96 -0.37 47.59
C ASP A 113 39.92 -1.21 48.43
N VAL A 114 41.15 -1.41 47.97
CA VAL A 114 42.18 -2.20 48.67
C VAL A 114 43.08 -1.29 49.52
N VAL A 115 43.42 -1.73 50.74
CA VAL A 115 44.45 -1.10 51.58
C VAL A 115 45.83 -1.43 51.03
N SER A 116 46.68 -0.42 50.80
CA SER A 116 48.02 -0.66 50.22
C SER A 116 48.92 -1.45 51.20
N GLN A 117 49.93 -2.13 50.65
CA GLN A 117 50.94 -2.84 51.47
C GLN A 117 51.66 -1.92 52.47
N LYS A 118 51.76 -0.62 52.15
CA LYS A 118 52.29 0.43 53.02
C LYS A 118 51.16 1.38 53.43
N SER A 119 50.52 1.11 54.57
CA SER A 119 49.42 1.92 55.09
C SER A 119 49.78 3.40 55.38
N GLU A 120 51.08 3.71 55.49
CA GLU A 120 51.57 5.09 55.57
C GLU A 120 51.24 5.92 54.31
N GLU A 121 51.22 5.27 53.13
CA GLU A 121 50.88 5.91 51.86
C GLU A 121 49.38 6.22 51.79
N ASP A 122 48.52 5.28 52.20
CA ASP A 122 47.07 5.49 52.35
C ASP A 122 46.79 6.64 53.32
N SER A 123 47.50 6.66 54.45
CA SER A 123 47.34 7.72 55.46
C SER A 123 47.80 9.08 54.93
N LEU A 124 48.85 9.13 54.10
CA LEU A 124 49.30 10.36 53.44
C LEU A 124 48.24 10.87 52.46
N PHE A 125 47.67 9.99 51.65
CA PHE A 125 46.64 10.37 50.70
C PHE A 125 45.35 10.82 51.40
N ALA A 126 44.88 10.08 52.41
CA ALA A 126 43.74 10.45 53.24
C ALA A 126 43.91 11.83 53.90
N ARG A 127 45.09 12.13 54.47
CA ARG A 127 45.39 13.46 55.04
C ARG A 127 45.35 14.56 53.99
N THR A 128 45.86 14.28 52.77
CA THR A 128 45.87 15.25 51.68
C THR A 128 44.43 15.55 51.22
N ILE A 129 43.60 14.52 51.09
CA ILE A 129 42.16 14.65 50.80
C ILE A 129 41.49 15.57 51.84
N ALA A 130 41.69 15.30 53.12
CA ALA A 130 41.10 16.07 54.22
C ALA A 130 41.57 17.53 54.25
N GLN A 131 42.81 17.80 53.82
CA GLN A 131 43.39 19.13 53.77
C GLN A 131 42.84 19.97 52.61
N GLU A 132 42.80 19.40 51.42
CA GLU A 132 42.47 20.17 50.20
C GLU A 132 40.95 20.29 49.93
N LYS A 133 40.14 19.36 50.47
CA LYS A 133 38.65 19.38 50.41
C LYS A 133 38.05 19.61 49.03
N ASN A 134 38.75 19.17 47.99
CA ASN A 134 38.31 19.29 46.60
C ASN A 134 38.48 17.98 45.81
N VAL A 135 38.65 16.86 46.52
CA VAL A 135 38.92 15.54 45.94
C VAL A 135 37.63 14.72 45.89
N ILE A 136 37.37 14.14 44.73
CA ILE A 136 36.26 13.20 44.50
C ILE A 136 36.84 11.83 44.17
N LEU A 137 36.39 10.80 44.87
CA LEU A 137 36.75 9.40 44.60
C LEU A 137 35.56 8.65 44.02
N ALA A 138 35.81 7.76 43.07
CA ALA A 138 34.80 6.88 42.50
C ALA A 138 34.37 5.79 43.50
N GLU A 139 33.07 5.51 43.53
CA GLU A 139 32.51 4.28 44.10
C GLU A 139 31.72 3.52 43.02
N GLN A 140 31.50 2.23 43.21
CA GLN A 140 30.72 1.40 42.28
C GLN A 140 29.74 0.53 43.04
N TYR A 141 28.57 0.27 42.47
CA TYR A 141 27.61 -0.69 43.02
C TYR A 141 27.66 -1.99 42.21
N ILE A 142 27.99 -3.10 42.88
CA ILE A 142 28.00 -4.43 42.28
C ILE A 142 26.69 -5.13 42.62
N LEU A 143 25.98 -5.59 41.59
CA LEU A 143 24.77 -6.38 41.77
C LEU A 143 25.12 -7.85 42.06
N HIS A 144 24.73 -8.34 43.22
CA HIS A 144 24.82 -9.74 43.59
C HIS A 144 23.45 -10.41 43.46
N SER A 145 23.34 -11.40 42.57
CA SER A 145 22.14 -12.24 42.46
C SER A 145 22.38 -13.60 43.11
N GLN A 146 21.73 -13.88 44.24
CA GLN A 146 21.72 -15.22 44.86
C GLN A 146 20.29 -15.62 45.23
N HIS A 147 19.90 -16.85 44.89
CA HIS A 147 18.64 -17.47 45.32
C HIS A 147 17.39 -16.58 45.14
N SER A 148 17.21 -16.04 43.93
CA SER A 148 16.06 -15.20 43.55
C SER A 148 15.99 -13.81 44.20
N VAL A 149 17.01 -13.42 44.97
CA VAL A 149 17.16 -12.06 45.53
C VAL A 149 18.38 -11.41 44.90
N SER A 150 18.20 -10.17 44.43
CA SER A 150 19.29 -9.33 43.96
C SER A 150 19.49 -8.20 44.98
N TYR A 151 20.73 -8.00 45.43
CA TYR A 151 21.12 -6.88 46.27
C TYR A 151 22.34 -6.18 45.67
N GLU A 152 22.51 -4.89 45.97
CA GLU A 152 23.64 -4.08 45.50
C GLU A 152 24.62 -3.88 46.65
N GLU A 153 25.87 -4.24 46.43
CA GLU A 153 26.97 -4.00 47.37
C GLU A 153 27.82 -2.82 46.86
N PRO A 154 27.97 -1.74 47.66
CA PRO A 154 28.84 -0.63 47.30
C PRO A 154 30.31 -1.00 47.51
N VAL A 155 31.08 -0.99 46.42
CA VAL A 155 32.55 -0.99 46.45
C VAL A 155 33.02 0.44 46.62
N ARG A 156 33.57 0.74 47.80
CA ARG A 156 34.02 2.07 48.21
C ARG A 156 35.53 2.13 48.37
N PRO A 157 36.12 3.34 48.35
CA PRO A 157 37.50 3.52 48.79
C PRO A 157 37.75 2.87 50.16
N ASN A 158 38.96 2.40 50.41
CA ASN A 158 39.29 1.71 51.64
C ASN A 158 39.05 2.60 52.89
N SER A 159 38.92 1.98 54.06
CA SER A 159 38.55 2.69 55.29
C SER A 159 39.52 3.80 55.70
N ILE A 160 40.82 3.70 55.34
CA ILE A 160 41.81 4.75 55.61
C ILE A 160 41.51 5.97 54.75
N LEU A 161 41.22 5.80 53.47
CA LEU A 161 40.86 6.90 52.57
C LEU A 161 39.53 7.55 52.95
N GLN A 162 38.54 6.75 53.39
CA GLN A 162 37.27 7.29 53.90
C GLN A 162 37.47 8.18 55.14
N SER A 163 38.49 7.93 55.97
CA SER A 163 38.80 8.81 57.11
C SER A 163 39.25 10.22 56.71
N GLY A 164 39.65 10.41 55.45
CA GLY A 164 39.95 11.71 54.85
C GLY A 164 38.72 12.52 54.46
N ASP A 165 37.52 11.95 54.59
CA ASP A 165 36.24 12.55 54.19
C ASP A 165 36.21 13.02 52.71
N PRO A 166 36.56 12.15 51.74
CA PRO A 166 36.45 12.48 50.33
C PRO A 166 34.99 12.63 49.92
N TYR A 167 34.73 13.49 48.93
CA TYR A 167 33.47 13.42 48.21
C TYR A 167 33.42 12.11 47.42
N LEU A 168 32.28 11.43 47.45
CA LEU A 168 32.06 10.17 46.74
C LEU A 168 31.04 10.39 45.63
N GLY A 169 31.29 9.77 44.48
CA GLY A 169 30.31 9.70 43.41
C GLY A 169 30.40 8.38 42.69
N PHE A 170 29.24 7.80 42.38
CA PHE A 170 29.20 6.47 41.80
C PHE A 170 29.52 6.50 40.30
N VAL A 171 30.26 5.52 39.82
CA VAL A 171 30.55 5.33 38.40
C VAL A 171 29.65 4.21 37.87
N ALA A 172 28.85 4.53 36.85
CA ALA A 172 28.03 3.56 36.14
C ALA A 172 28.14 3.82 34.64
N THR A 173 28.69 2.85 33.91
CA THR A 173 28.76 2.92 32.45
C THR A 173 27.60 2.16 31.84
N LEU A 174 26.58 2.90 31.39
CA LEU A 174 25.39 2.33 30.75
C LEU A 174 25.71 2.00 29.29
N ARG A 175 25.76 0.71 28.99
CA ARG A 175 25.93 0.20 27.62
C ARG A 175 24.58 -0.15 27.03
N GLU A 176 24.30 0.39 25.85
CA GLU A 176 23.15 -0.02 25.05
C GLU A 176 23.33 -1.46 24.54
N ARG A 177 22.28 -2.04 23.94
CA ARG A 177 22.32 -3.42 23.39
C ARG A 177 23.44 -3.65 22.37
N ASP A 178 23.91 -2.60 21.71
CA ASP A 178 25.02 -2.62 20.76
C ASP A 178 26.39 -2.30 21.38
N ALA A 179 26.46 -2.27 22.71
CA ALA A 179 27.64 -1.95 23.52
C ALA A 179 28.15 -0.50 23.42
N SER A 180 27.40 0.39 22.76
CA SER A 180 27.72 1.82 22.74
C SER A 180 27.21 2.55 23.97
N VAL A 181 27.97 3.55 24.40
CA VAL A 181 27.64 4.39 25.56
C VAL A 181 27.03 5.67 25.04
N ARG A 182 25.71 5.81 25.20
CA ARG A 182 24.94 7.01 24.80
C ARG A 182 24.32 7.74 25.98
N ARG A 183 24.19 7.03 27.11
CA ARG A 183 23.57 7.52 28.34
C ARG A 183 24.53 7.46 29.51
N SER A 184 24.34 8.38 30.45
CA SER A 184 25.04 8.41 31.73
C SER A 184 24.03 8.51 32.86
N GLN A 185 24.16 7.64 33.86
CA GLN A 185 23.32 7.67 35.05
C GLN A 185 23.75 8.83 35.94
N ILE A 186 22.80 9.69 36.34
CA ILE A 186 23.10 10.90 37.12
C ILE A 186 22.86 10.70 38.60
N VAL A 187 21.89 9.86 38.95
CA VAL A 187 21.53 9.51 40.32
C VAL A 187 21.27 8.03 40.43
N HIS A 188 21.68 7.43 41.55
CA HIS A 188 21.42 6.03 41.85
C HIS A 188 20.56 5.92 43.10
N LYS A 189 19.58 5.01 43.07
CA LYS A 189 18.69 4.76 44.20
C LYS A 189 19.31 3.70 45.09
N LEU A 190 19.58 4.04 46.35
CA LEU A 190 19.96 3.04 47.33
C LEU A 190 18.73 2.16 47.66
N HIS A 191 18.77 0.90 47.27
CA HIS A 191 17.79 -0.08 47.73
C HIS A 191 18.10 -0.43 49.19
N SER A 192 17.21 -0.09 50.14
CA SER A 192 17.37 -0.58 51.50
C SER A 192 17.30 -2.09 51.47
N ALA A 193 18.35 -2.77 51.93
CA ALA A 193 18.30 -4.21 52.16
C ALA A 193 17.12 -4.49 53.10
N SER A 194 16.04 -5.07 52.56
CA SER A 194 14.96 -5.57 53.39
C SER A 194 15.51 -6.76 54.19
N GLY A 195 15.90 -6.51 55.45
CA GLY A 195 15.97 -7.55 56.46
C GLY A 195 17.29 -7.70 57.23
N SER A 196 17.80 -6.67 57.89
CA SER A 196 18.35 -6.83 59.24
C SER A 196 18.53 -5.48 59.92
N SER A 197 17.91 -5.35 61.09
CA SER A 197 18.10 -4.26 62.02
C SER A 197 19.58 -4.17 62.41
N GLU A 198 20.28 -3.13 61.96
CA GLU A 198 21.44 -2.61 62.69
C GLU A 198 21.47 -1.08 62.55
N SER A 199 21.68 -0.47 63.70
CA SER A 199 21.43 0.92 64.08
C SER A 199 22.23 1.95 63.29
N LEU A 200 21.52 2.93 62.70
CA LEU A 200 22.08 4.25 62.45
C LEU A 200 22.08 5.06 63.77
N PRO A 201 23.13 5.84 64.07
CA PRO A 201 23.20 6.62 65.30
C PRO A 201 22.14 7.73 65.31
N GLU A 202 21.32 7.74 66.36
CA GLU A 202 20.37 8.81 66.68
C GLU A 202 21.13 10.11 66.97
N ASN A 203 20.93 11.14 66.13
CA ASN A 203 20.68 12.53 66.55
C ASN A 203 20.57 13.47 65.35
N SER A 204 19.34 13.71 64.88
CA SER A 204 18.88 15.03 64.39
C SER A 204 17.38 14.96 64.14
N GLN A 205 16.61 15.61 65.01
CA GLN A 205 15.15 15.75 64.90
C GLN A 205 14.82 16.85 63.88
N GLY A 206 13.92 16.55 62.92
CA GLY A 206 13.35 17.55 62.02
C GLY A 206 12.38 16.99 60.97
N SER A 207 11.08 17.04 61.29
CA SER A 207 9.86 17.07 60.44
C SER A 207 9.75 16.32 59.09
N PHE A 208 8.68 15.52 59.03
CA PHE A 208 8.10 14.76 57.91
C PHE A 208 7.63 15.57 56.68
N SER A 209 7.98 15.12 55.46
CA SER A 209 7.10 14.97 54.28
C SER A 209 7.86 14.37 53.08
N GLY A 210 7.35 13.28 52.49
CA GLY A 210 8.03 12.44 51.48
C GLY A 210 8.68 11.21 52.14
N ASP A 211 8.58 10.00 51.56
CA ASP A 211 9.15 8.79 52.18
C ASP A 211 10.65 9.00 52.48
N PRO A 212 11.06 9.06 53.77
CA PRO A 212 12.43 9.39 54.18
C PRO A 212 13.43 8.25 53.94
N SER A 213 12.99 7.14 53.33
CA SER A 213 13.84 5.97 53.05
C SER A 213 14.57 6.03 51.70
N GLU A 214 14.22 6.95 50.80
CA GLU A 214 14.84 7.04 49.47
C GLU A 214 16.05 7.98 49.46
N LYS A 215 17.21 7.46 49.88
CA LYS A 215 18.48 8.17 49.75
C LYS A 215 19.03 8.00 48.34
N TRP A 216 19.06 9.11 47.59
CA TRP A 216 19.70 9.19 46.27
C TRP A 216 21.16 9.57 46.42
N VAL A 217 22.03 8.88 45.67
CA VAL A 217 23.46 9.21 45.61
C VAL A 217 23.78 9.84 44.25
N PRO A 218 24.66 10.86 44.19
CA PRO A 218 25.06 11.47 42.93
C PRO A 218 26.06 10.59 42.20
N SER A 219 26.00 10.62 40.87
CA SER A 219 27.05 10.02 40.06
C SER A 219 28.36 10.79 40.21
N PHE A 220 29.46 10.15 39.84
CA PHE A 220 30.79 10.75 39.80
C PHE A 220 30.80 12.09 39.05
N SER A 221 30.15 12.10 37.87
CA SER A 221 29.97 13.32 37.07
C SER A 221 29.11 14.38 37.79
N LEU A 222 28.00 14.00 38.42
CA LEU A 222 27.14 14.96 39.13
C LEU A 222 27.87 15.57 40.34
N MET A 223 28.58 14.76 41.13
CA MET A 223 29.34 15.24 42.28
C MET A 223 30.42 16.26 41.87
N ALA A 224 31.11 16.02 40.75
CA ALA A 224 32.08 16.98 40.19
C ALA A 224 31.44 18.33 39.87
N VAL A 225 30.24 18.33 39.29
CA VAL A 225 29.49 19.55 38.99
C VAL A 225 29.00 20.23 40.27
N MET A 226 28.47 19.48 41.24
CA MET A 226 28.00 20.02 42.52
C MET A 226 29.13 20.73 43.27
N LEU A 227 30.33 20.12 43.30
CA LEU A 227 31.53 20.72 43.88
C LEU A 227 31.97 21.97 43.09
N LYS A 228 31.93 21.91 41.75
CA LYS A 228 32.24 23.06 40.87
C LYS A 228 31.32 24.26 41.10
N LYS A 229 30.03 24.01 41.32
CA LYS A 229 29.01 25.04 41.54
C LYS A 229 28.90 25.49 43.01
N GLY A 230 29.62 24.86 43.93
CA GLY A 230 29.72 25.28 45.33
C GLY A 230 28.62 24.75 46.25
N PHE A 231 27.97 23.64 45.91
CA PHE A 231 26.96 22.99 46.76
C PHE A 231 27.15 21.45 46.85
N PRO A 232 28.34 20.96 47.20
CA PRO A 232 28.63 19.52 47.22
C PRO A 232 27.77 18.70 48.20
N ASP A 233 27.22 19.35 49.24
CA ASP A 233 26.37 18.71 50.26
C ASP A 233 24.87 18.94 50.03
N ALA A 234 24.47 19.50 48.88
CA ALA A 234 23.07 19.76 48.59
C ALA A 234 22.25 18.46 48.45
N GLU A 235 21.05 18.48 49.01
CA GLU A 235 20.09 17.38 48.92
C GLU A 235 19.63 17.17 47.47
N ILE A 236 19.62 15.91 47.02
CA ILE A 236 19.19 15.51 45.69
C ILE A 236 17.69 15.22 45.70
N LYS A 237 16.92 15.98 44.92
CA LYS A 237 15.46 15.80 44.83
C LYS A 237 15.05 15.31 43.45
N ILE A 238 14.26 14.26 43.38
CA ILE A 238 13.69 13.79 42.12
C ILE A 238 12.27 14.31 41.97
N ASN A 239 12.04 15.07 40.89
CA ASN A 239 10.72 15.51 40.48
C ASN A 239 10.18 14.56 39.41
N TYR A 240 9.46 13.52 39.85
CA TYR A 240 8.89 12.50 38.96
C TYR A 240 7.90 13.06 37.94
N GLN A 241 7.14 14.10 38.28
CA GLN A 241 6.15 14.70 37.37
C GLN A 241 6.80 15.40 36.19
N LYS A 242 7.98 15.98 36.40
CA LYS A 242 8.74 16.71 35.38
C LYS A 242 9.94 15.91 34.85
N SER A 243 10.10 14.67 35.30
CA SER A 243 11.22 13.78 34.96
C SER A 243 12.57 14.50 35.06
N ARG A 244 12.86 15.07 36.24
CA ARG A 244 14.10 15.83 36.47
C ARG A 244 14.68 15.64 37.86
N VAL A 245 15.99 15.74 37.95
CA VAL A 245 16.77 15.83 39.19
C VAL A 245 17.00 17.32 39.51
N GLU A 246 16.72 17.72 40.74
CA GLU A 246 16.89 19.07 41.26
C GLU A 246 17.92 19.05 42.40
N VAL A 247 19.04 19.76 42.22
CA VAL A 247 20.15 19.84 43.20
C VAL A 247 20.74 21.25 43.17
N GLY A 248 20.67 21.98 44.28
CA GLY A 248 21.12 23.38 44.29
C GLY A 248 20.35 24.22 43.27
N ASP A 249 21.07 24.80 42.29
CA ASP A 249 20.51 25.53 41.14
C ASP A 249 20.39 24.66 39.87
N LEU A 250 20.79 23.39 39.91
CA LEU A 250 20.75 22.49 38.76
C LEU A 250 19.36 21.89 38.59
N HIS A 251 18.93 21.86 37.33
CA HIS A 251 17.71 21.21 36.88
C HIS A 251 18.03 20.27 35.73
N ILE A 252 18.29 19.00 36.05
CA ILE A 252 18.79 18.00 35.09
C ILE A 252 17.60 17.15 34.61
N PRO A 253 17.18 17.21 33.33
CA PRO A 253 16.15 16.34 32.80
C PRO A 253 16.68 14.90 32.73
N VAL A 254 15.98 13.94 33.33
CA VAL A 254 16.41 12.53 33.39
C VAL A 254 15.31 11.60 32.86
N ASP A 255 15.70 10.42 32.37
CA ASP A 255 14.78 9.33 32.10
C ASP A 255 14.30 8.64 33.40
N LYS A 256 13.53 7.55 33.27
CA LYS A 256 12.93 6.85 34.42
C LYS A 256 13.99 6.20 35.30
N GLU A 257 15.16 5.94 34.72
CA GLU A 257 16.33 5.33 35.33
C GLU A 257 17.26 6.38 35.96
N GLY A 258 16.91 7.66 35.91
CA GLY A 258 17.75 8.74 36.46
C GLY A 258 18.96 9.07 35.57
N SER A 259 18.86 8.78 34.27
CA SER A 259 19.96 8.95 33.31
C SER A 259 19.69 10.07 32.30
N ILE A 260 20.77 10.60 31.71
CA ILE A 260 20.70 11.56 30.61
C ILE A 260 21.31 10.99 29.34
N LEU A 261 20.86 11.46 28.19
CA LEU A 261 21.61 11.32 26.94
C LEU A 261 22.82 12.25 26.97
N ILE A 262 24.00 11.70 26.72
CA ILE A 262 25.24 12.45 26.71
C ILE A 262 25.30 13.27 25.43
N ASN A 263 25.44 14.60 25.56
CA ASN A 263 25.65 15.48 24.42
C ASN A 263 27.14 15.53 24.10
N TYR A 264 27.64 14.55 23.35
CA TYR A 264 29.07 14.46 23.05
C TYR A 264 29.57 15.72 22.32
N TYR A 265 30.69 16.25 22.82
CA TYR A 265 31.34 17.47 22.30
C TYR A 265 32.23 17.20 21.09
N GLY A 266 32.61 15.93 20.88
CA GLY A 266 33.38 15.53 19.71
C GLY A 266 33.91 14.09 19.79
N PRO A 267 34.77 13.70 18.84
CA PRO A 267 35.45 12.40 18.84
C PRO A 267 36.45 12.27 20.02
N PRO A 268 37.04 11.08 20.27
CA PRO A 268 38.07 10.91 21.29
C PRO A 268 39.20 11.95 21.18
N ARG A 269 39.75 12.38 22.32
CA ARG A 269 40.71 13.49 22.48
C ARG A 269 40.13 14.88 22.19
N THR A 270 38.82 15.08 22.38
CA THR A 270 38.18 16.41 22.31
C THR A 270 38.53 17.26 23.53
N PHE A 271 38.62 16.64 24.71
CA PHE A 271 38.99 17.33 25.95
C PHE A 271 40.51 17.49 26.05
N LYS A 272 40.96 18.67 26.50
CA LYS A 272 42.39 18.94 26.71
C LYS A 272 42.95 17.91 27.70
N THR A 273 43.87 17.09 27.22
CA THR A 273 44.47 16.01 28.01
C THR A 273 45.96 16.26 28.21
N GLN A 274 46.45 16.02 29.43
CA GLN A 274 47.88 16.00 29.76
C GLN A 274 48.22 14.63 30.35
N PRO A 275 49.42 14.08 30.08
CA PRO A 275 49.83 12.83 30.70
C PRO A 275 50.08 13.05 32.20
N TYR A 276 49.83 12.03 33.01
CA TYR A 276 49.97 12.07 34.48
C TYR A 276 51.35 12.58 34.93
N ARG A 277 52.41 12.21 34.20
CA ARG A 277 53.77 12.71 34.45
C ARG A 277 53.91 14.23 34.37
N ALA A 278 53.10 14.92 33.56
CA ALA A 278 53.20 16.36 33.34
C ALA A 278 52.90 17.17 34.61
N VAL A 279 52.16 16.57 35.56
CA VAL A 279 51.89 17.16 36.87
C VAL A 279 52.81 16.56 37.94
N TYR A 280 53.11 15.27 37.87
CA TYR A 280 53.96 14.58 38.85
C TYR A 280 55.44 14.98 38.79
N LEU A 281 55.96 15.39 37.63
CA LEU A 281 57.32 15.95 37.51
C LEU A 281 57.27 17.46 37.66
N LYS A 282 57.94 18.01 38.69
CA LYS A 282 57.80 19.43 39.04
C LYS A 282 58.25 20.36 37.91
N GLY A 283 59.34 19.99 37.23
CA GLY A 283 59.83 20.73 36.06
C GLY A 283 58.85 20.74 34.89
N ASP A 284 58.17 19.61 34.62
CA ASP A 284 57.17 19.51 33.56
C ASP A 284 55.94 20.38 33.89
N LEU A 285 55.52 20.42 35.15
CA LEU A 285 54.41 21.25 35.61
C LEU A 285 54.74 22.74 35.51
N GLU A 286 55.92 23.16 35.95
CA GLU A 286 56.39 24.54 35.82
C GLU A 286 56.45 24.96 34.35
N LEU A 287 56.93 24.08 33.46
CA LEU A 287 56.95 24.31 32.04
C LEU A 287 55.53 24.45 31.47
N LEU A 288 54.63 23.52 31.78
CA LEU A 288 53.22 23.55 31.35
C LEU A 288 52.53 24.84 31.78
N LEU A 289 52.69 25.24 33.04
CA LEU A 289 52.12 26.48 33.56
C LEU A 289 52.81 27.74 33.00
N SER A 290 54.10 27.68 32.64
CA SER A 290 54.75 28.81 31.96
C SER A 290 54.24 29.02 30.53
N MET A 291 53.89 27.94 29.84
CA MET A 291 53.36 27.97 28.47
C MET A 291 51.86 28.25 28.45
N ASN A 292 51.13 27.79 29.47
CA ASN A 292 49.68 27.85 29.55
C ASN A 292 49.22 28.08 31.00
N GLY A 293 49.50 29.29 31.53
CA GLY A 293 49.40 29.64 32.96
C GLY A 293 48.02 29.59 33.61
N SER A 294 47.00 29.16 32.89
CA SER A 294 45.65 28.91 33.41
C SER A 294 45.14 27.50 33.09
N PHE A 295 45.99 26.56 32.68
CA PHE A 295 45.54 25.23 32.20
C PHE A 295 44.64 24.50 33.21
N PHE A 296 45.02 24.47 34.49
CA PHE A 296 44.23 23.84 35.56
C PHE A 296 43.37 24.83 36.36
N LYS A 297 43.56 26.13 36.14
CA LYS A 297 42.96 27.16 36.99
C LYS A 297 41.44 27.16 36.83
N ASP A 298 40.75 26.99 37.95
CA ASP A 298 39.29 26.93 38.02
C ASP A 298 38.70 25.79 37.16
N LYS A 299 39.46 24.70 36.92
CA LYS A 299 39.00 23.55 36.12
C LYS A 299 38.64 22.35 36.98
N ILE A 300 37.75 21.50 36.46
CA ILE A 300 37.56 20.14 36.96
C ILE A 300 38.63 19.27 36.30
N VAL A 301 39.48 18.64 37.10
CA VAL A 301 40.56 17.78 36.63
C VAL A 301 40.17 16.33 36.84
N LEU A 302 39.95 15.59 35.76
CA LEU A 302 39.67 14.16 35.79
C LEU A 302 40.97 13.38 35.68
N VAL A 303 41.28 12.58 36.69
CA VAL A 303 42.42 11.66 36.69
C VAL A 303 41.89 10.29 36.35
N GLY A 304 42.26 9.77 35.18
CA GLY A 304 41.76 8.49 34.68
C GLY A 304 42.81 7.73 33.89
N VAL A 305 42.48 6.50 33.51
CA VAL A 305 43.43 5.55 32.94
C VAL A 305 43.04 5.21 31.50
N SER A 306 43.85 5.57 30.52
CA SER A 306 43.59 5.24 29.10
C SER A 306 44.41 4.05 28.58
N LEU A 307 44.79 3.12 29.45
CA LEU A 307 45.63 1.98 29.07
C LEU A 307 44.80 0.88 28.40
N GLU A 308 45.26 0.35 27.27
CA GLU A 308 44.58 -0.73 26.55
C GLU A 308 44.31 -1.96 27.42
N GLU A 309 45.22 -2.25 28.36
CA GLU A 309 45.17 -3.37 29.31
C GLU A 309 44.04 -3.24 30.35
N MET A 310 43.53 -2.02 30.58
CA MET A 310 42.45 -1.76 31.54
C MET A 310 41.06 -1.96 30.94
N HIS A 311 40.96 -2.18 29.62
CA HIS A 311 39.70 -2.39 28.89
C HIS A 311 38.62 -1.31 29.13
N ASP A 312 39.01 -0.10 29.56
CA ASP A 312 38.12 1.04 29.83
C ASP A 312 37.90 1.90 28.57
N LEU A 313 37.66 1.22 27.45
CA LEU A 313 37.53 1.79 26.12
C LEU A 313 36.16 1.43 25.53
N PHE A 314 35.39 2.43 25.11
CA PHE A 314 33.99 2.26 24.71
C PHE A 314 33.68 2.80 23.31
N THR A 315 32.61 2.28 22.72
CA THR A 315 32.02 2.83 21.48
C THR A 315 31.05 3.95 21.81
N THR A 316 31.07 5.03 21.03
CA THR A 316 30.26 6.24 21.23
C THR A 316 29.71 6.77 19.90
N PRO A 317 28.74 7.71 19.90
CA PRO A 317 28.14 8.25 18.67
C PRO A 317 29.12 8.85 17.64
N TYR A 318 30.33 9.26 18.04
CA TYR A 318 31.33 9.82 17.12
C TYR A 318 32.25 8.76 16.48
N VAL A 319 32.31 7.52 16.99
CA VAL A 319 33.23 6.51 16.44
C VAL A 319 32.67 5.09 16.48
N GLY A 320 32.55 4.51 15.28
CA GLY A 320 32.41 3.07 15.06
C GLY A 320 33.77 2.37 14.97
N LYS A 321 33.99 1.38 15.84
CA LYS A 321 35.02 0.30 15.80
C LYS A 321 36.52 0.62 15.67
N GLU A 322 36.97 1.74 15.12
CA GLU A 322 38.41 1.99 14.85
C GLU A 322 39.13 2.83 15.92
N GLN A 323 38.43 3.65 16.70
CA GLN A 323 39.01 4.42 17.82
C GLN A 323 38.03 4.50 18.99
N LEU A 324 38.31 3.77 20.07
CA LEU A 324 37.46 3.73 21.24
C LEU A 324 37.71 4.95 22.14
N MET A 325 36.66 5.43 22.83
CA MET A 325 36.75 6.54 23.78
C MET A 325 37.09 6.01 25.19
N PRO A 326 38.08 6.57 25.89
CA PRO A 326 38.33 6.26 27.30
C PRO A 326 37.14 6.60 28.20
N GLY A 327 36.88 5.79 29.23
CA GLY A 327 35.77 6.01 30.18
C GLY A 327 35.83 7.39 30.85
N VAL A 328 37.04 7.84 31.22
CA VAL A 328 37.27 9.17 31.78
C VAL A 328 36.83 10.31 30.84
N GLU A 329 36.94 10.14 29.53
CA GLU A 329 36.48 11.14 28.55
C GLU A 329 34.94 11.11 28.40
N ILE A 330 34.29 9.98 28.65
CA ILE A 330 32.83 9.89 28.74
C ILE A 330 32.32 10.65 29.98
N GLN A 331 33.03 10.52 31.12
CA GLN A 331 32.75 11.34 32.32
C GLN A 331 32.94 12.83 32.00
N ALA A 332 33.98 13.20 31.26
CA ALA A 332 34.21 14.59 30.83
C ALA A 332 33.04 15.15 29.99
N ASN A 333 32.56 14.38 29.01
CA ASN A 333 31.39 14.74 28.20
C ASN A 333 30.13 14.88 29.05
N THR A 334 29.93 14.01 30.03
CA THR A 334 28.78 14.07 30.95
C THR A 334 28.84 15.33 31.82
N ILE A 335 29.98 15.62 32.42
CA ILE A 335 30.19 16.83 33.24
C ILE A 335 29.94 18.09 32.42
N GLN A 336 30.54 18.20 31.22
CA GLN A 336 30.33 19.38 30.38
C GLN A 336 28.87 19.51 29.92
N THR A 337 28.19 18.40 29.60
CA THR A 337 26.75 18.40 29.27
C THR A 337 25.92 19.03 30.41
N ILE A 338 26.23 18.72 31.67
CA ILE A 338 25.53 19.27 32.83
C ILE A 338 25.92 20.74 33.06
N LEU A 339 27.21 21.09 32.97
CA LEU A 339 27.69 22.46 33.17
C LEU A 339 27.07 23.44 32.18
N ASP A 340 26.98 23.05 30.91
CA ASP A 340 26.43 23.85 29.82
C ASP A 340 24.89 23.78 29.76
N SER A 341 24.27 22.92 30.58
CA SER A 341 22.84 22.57 30.49
C SER A 341 22.41 22.14 29.07
N ALA A 342 23.32 21.50 28.33
CA ALA A 342 23.17 21.15 26.92
C ALA A 342 22.50 19.76 26.74
N TYR A 343 21.34 19.56 27.38
CA TYR A 343 20.67 18.26 27.42
C TYR A 343 19.99 17.91 26.10
N ILE A 344 20.15 16.66 25.66
CA ILE A 344 19.42 16.16 24.49
C ILE A 344 17.99 15.81 24.89
N ASN A 345 17.05 16.60 24.38
CA ASN A 345 15.63 16.43 24.64
C ASN A 345 14.99 15.51 23.60
N ARG A 346 13.99 14.75 24.02
CA ARG A 346 13.19 13.89 23.13
C ARG A 346 11.73 14.33 23.10
N MET A 347 11.05 14.02 22.00
CA MET A 347 9.61 14.17 21.91
C MET A 347 8.94 13.24 22.94
N SER A 348 7.86 13.71 23.58
CA SER A 348 7.06 12.83 24.45
C SER A 348 6.43 11.70 23.63
N ASP A 349 6.15 10.56 24.27
CA ASP A 349 5.55 9.40 23.57
C ASP A 349 4.25 9.79 22.85
N GLY A 350 3.38 10.57 23.50
CA GLY A 350 2.15 11.08 22.89
C GLY A 350 2.40 12.04 21.72
N GLY A 351 3.44 12.88 21.83
CA GLY A 351 3.87 13.74 20.72
C GLY A 351 4.36 12.94 19.52
N LEU A 352 5.13 11.88 19.77
CA LEU A 352 5.65 11.00 18.72
C LEU A 352 4.53 10.25 18.00
N ILE A 353 3.56 9.71 18.73
CA ILE A 353 2.39 9.05 18.15
C ILE A 353 1.60 10.03 17.27
N LEU A 354 1.36 11.25 17.74
CA LEU A 354 0.70 12.29 16.94
C LEU A 354 1.52 12.64 15.69
N PHE A 355 2.84 12.75 15.82
CA PHE A 355 3.72 13.04 14.70
C PHE A 355 3.69 11.94 13.63
N ILE A 356 3.74 10.66 14.05
CA ILE A 356 3.57 9.49 13.17
C ILE A 356 2.22 9.55 12.44
N PHE A 357 1.14 9.86 13.17
CA PHE A 357 -0.19 9.98 12.59
C PHE A 357 -0.26 11.10 11.52
N LEU A 358 0.31 12.27 11.80
CA LEU A 358 0.27 13.40 10.87
C LEU A 358 1.03 13.11 9.57
N LEU A 359 2.20 12.48 9.65
CA LEU A 359 2.98 12.08 8.47
C LEU A 359 2.28 10.96 7.70
N SER A 360 1.74 9.95 8.39
CA SER A 360 0.92 8.92 7.77
C SER A 360 -0.31 9.52 7.07
N LEU A 361 -1.00 10.48 7.68
CA LEU A 361 -2.15 11.16 7.08
C LEU A 361 -1.75 11.98 5.85
N PHE A 362 -0.62 12.69 5.90
CA PHE A 362 -0.09 13.42 4.76
C PHE A 362 0.24 12.48 3.58
N SER A 363 0.94 11.37 3.83
CA SER A 363 1.22 10.32 2.84
C SER A 363 -0.07 9.71 2.25
N ALA A 364 -1.09 9.47 3.08
CA ALA A 364 -2.38 8.94 2.61
C ALA A 364 -3.13 9.95 1.73
N LEU A 365 -3.19 11.22 2.15
CA LEU A 365 -3.86 12.29 1.41
C LEU A 365 -3.14 12.63 0.10
N SER A 366 -1.81 12.67 0.10
CA SER A 366 -1.02 12.94 -1.11
C SER A 366 -1.26 11.87 -2.19
N THR A 367 -1.24 10.59 -1.79
CA THR A 367 -1.51 9.46 -2.67
C THR A 367 -2.97 9.46 -3.16
N LEU A 368 -3.92 9.88 -2.33
CA LEU A 368 -5.33 9.98 -2.71
C LEU A 368 -5.61 11.14 -3.69
N ILE A 369 -5.00 12.31 -3.47
CA ILE A 369 -5.26 13.52 -4.26
C ILE A 369 -4.55 13.46 -5.62
N PHE A 370 -3.30 13.02 -5.63
CA PHE A 370 -2.44 13.11 -6.83
C PHE A 370 -2.27 11.77 -7.55
N GLY A 371 -2.82 10.69 -7.00
CA GLY A 371 -2.64 9.31 -7.48
C GLY A 371 -1.26 8.72 -7.13
N PRO A 372 -1.04 7.41 -7.39
CA PRO A 372 0.14 6.71 -6.90
C PRO A 372 1.48 7.23 -7.45
N GLN A 373 1.52 7.61 -8.74
CA GLN A 373 2.76 8.05 -9.39
C GLN A 373 3.28 9.38 -8.83
N LYS A 374 2.41 10.39 -8.72
CA LYS A 374 2.76 11.70 -8.14
C LYS A 374 2.84 11.62 -6.61
N GLY A 375 2.02 10.78 -5.99
CA GLY A 375 2.10 10.48 -4.56
C GLY A 375 3.48 9.94 -4.16
N LEU A 376 4.08 9.05 -4.97
CA LEU A 376 5.42 8.53 -4.71
C LEU A 376 6.48 9.66 -4.62
N LEU A 377 6.43 10.65 -5.52
CA LEU A 377 7.37 11.78 -5.48
C LEU A 377 7.21 12.61 -4.21
N LEU A 378 5.97 12.82 -3.75
CA LEU A 378 5.69 13.55 -2.51
C LEU A 378 6.14 12.76 -1.28
N VAL A 379 5.95 11.44 -1.26
CA VAL A 379 6.42 10.54 -0.19
C VAL A 379 7.94 10.52 -0.11
N ILE A 380 8.64 10.50 -1.25
CA ILE A 380 10.10 10.62 -1.29
C ILE A 380 10.53 11.98 -0.71
N GLY A 381 9.87 13.07 -1.13
CA GLY A 381 10.13 14.41 -0.61
C GLY A 381 9.89 14.52 0.90
N GLU A 382 8.83 13.91 1.41
CA GLU A 382 8.49 13.82 2.83
C GLU A 382 9.60 13.10 3.62
N PHE A 383 10.11 11.98 3.10
CA PHE A 383 11.21 11.23 3.72
C PHE A 383 12.49 12.07 3.83
N PHE A 384 12.87 12.76 2.75
CA PHE A 384 14.03 13.67 2.77
C PHE A 384 13.83 14.82 3.74
N LEU A 385 12.64 15.43 3.75
CA LEU A 385 12.32 16.53 4.67
C LEU A 385 12.37 16.08 6.13
N LEU A 386 11.88 14.88 6.45
CA LEU A 386 11.96 14.29 7.78
C LEU A 386 13.42 14.11 8.22
N ALA A 387 14.26 13.52 7.36
CA ALA A 387 15.68 13.28 7.66
C ALA A 387 16.47 14.59 7.86
N LEU A 388 16.22 15.59 7.00
CA LEU A 388 16.82 16.92 7.13
C LEU A 388 16.35 17.64 8.39
N SER A 389 15.05 17.60 8.68
CA SER A 389 14.47 18.21 9.88
C SER A 389 15.05 17.57 11.15
N ALA A 390 15.12 16.24 11.22
CA ALA A 390 15.68 15.54 12.36
C ALA A 390 17.16 15.91 12.62
N SER A 391 17.95 16.04 11.55
CA SER A 391 19.35 16.46 11.65
C SER A 391 19.45 17.93 12.10
N PHE A 392 18.62 18.80 11.52
CA PHE A 392 18.54 20.22 11.88
C PHE A 392 18.18 20.42 13.36
N PHE A 393 17.15 19.74 13.85
CA PHE A 393 16.73 19.84 15.25
C PHE A 393 17.77 19.30 16.23
N LEU A 394 18.49 18.23 15.89
CA LEU A 394 19.56 17.74 16.76
C LEU A 394 20.74 18.72 16.81
N ILE A 395 21.19 19.21 15.65
CA ILE A 395 22.40 20.04 15.56
C ILE A 395 22.21 21.42 16.18
N PHE A 396 21.06 22.05 15.94
CA PHE A 396 20.82 23.44 16.33
C PHE A 396 19.99 23.61 17.60
N PHE A 397 19.30 22.58 18.07
CA PHE A 397 18.39 22.66 19.22
C PHE A 397 18.57 21.54 20.24
N ASP A 398 19.58 20.67 20.09
CA ASP A 398 19.81 19.49 20.94
C ASP A 398 18.53 18.66 21.12
N PHE A 399 17.72 18.55 20.05
CA PHE A 399 16.43 17.86 20.07
C PHE A 399 16.45 16.62 19.18
N TRP A 400 16.32 15.45 19.78
CA TRP A 400 16.29 14.18 19.06
C TRP A 400 14.90 13.86 18.54
N LEU A 401 14.74 13.98 17.22
CA LEU A 401 13.57 13.53 16.48
C LEU A 401 13.76 12.09 16.00
N ASN A 402 12.80 11.21 16.29
CA ASN A 402 12.75 9.86 15.74
C ASN A 402 12.52 9.92 14.22
N VAL A 403 13.24 9.09 13.45
CA VAL A 403 13.11 9.04 11.98
C VAL A 403 12.65 7.68 11.50
N VAL A 404 13.09 6.59 12.13
CA VAL A 404 12.82 5.23 11.67
C VAL A 404 11.35 4.89 11.80
N TYR A 405 10.73 5.17 12.95
CA TYR A 405 9.31 4.89 13.17
C TYR A 405 8.39 5.70 12.24
N PRO A 406 8.51 7.04 12.13
CA PRO A 406 7.69 7.79 11.17
C PRO A 406 7.95 7.38 9.72
N SER A 407 9.20 7.05 9.35
CA SER A 407 9.52 6.53 8.01
C SER A 407 8.81 5.22 7.69
N ALA A 408 8.78 4.27 8.64
CA ALA A 408 8.04 3.03 8.49
C ALA A 408 6.54 3.29 8.30
N ALA A 409 5.97 4.24 9.04
CA ALA A 409 4.58 4.64 8.88
C ALA A 409 4.29 5.23 7.49
N ILE A 410 5.15 6.13 7.00
CA ILE A 410 5.03 6.71 5.66
C ILE A 410 5.02 5.61 4.59
N LEU A 411 5.99 4.67 4.64
CA LEU A 411 6.12 3.58 3.67
C LEU A 411 4.93 2.61 3.70
N LEU A 412 4.53 2.16 4.89
CA LEU A 412 3.40 1.25 5.06
C LEU A 412 2.09 1.90 4.62
N THR A 413 1.91 3.19 4.91
CA THR A 413 0.72 3.94 4.49
C THR A 413 0.66 4.09 2.97
N PHE A 414 1.78 4.45 2.33
CA PHE A 414 1.87 4.53 0.88
C PHE A 414 1.55 3.19 0.21
N ALA A 415 2.14 2.10 0.72
CA ALA A 415 1.89 0.75 0.20
C ALA A 415 0.42 0.33 0.36
N ALA A 416 -0.15 0.50 1.55
CA ALA A 416 -1.54 0.14 1.85
C ALA A 416 -2.53 0.94 0.99
N ASN A 417 -2.31 2.24 0.84
CA ASN A 417 -3.20 3.10 0.07
C ASN A 417 -3.09 2.83 -1.44
N THR A 418 -1.87 2.62 -1.96
CA THR A 418 -1.66 2.22 -3.36
C THR A 418 -2.35 0.88 -3.65
N PHE A 419 -2.22 -0.10 -2.74
CA PHE A 419 -2.89 -1.39 -2.87
C PHE A 419 -4.42 -1.24 -2.86
N TYR A 420 -4.97 -0.40 -1.98
CA TYR A 420 -6.41 -0.12 -1.92
C TYR A 420 -6.92 0.51 -3.22
N GLN A 421 -6.21 1.51 -3.76
CA GLN A 421 -6.56 2.16 -5.02
C GLN A 421 -6.52 1.16 -6.17
N TYR A 422 -5.44 0.38 -6.30
CA TYR A 422 -5.30 -0.66 -7.31
C TYR A 422 -6.45 -1.68 -7.26
N MET A 423 -6.79 -2.18 -6.08
CA MET A 423 -7.88 -3.14 -5.89
C MET A 423 -9.25 -2.57 -6.25
N THR A 424 -9.46 -1.28 -5.98
CA THR A 424 -10.71 -0.58 -6.30
C THR A 424 -10.83 -0.34 -7.80
N GLU A 425 -9.76 0.12 -8.45
CA GLU A 425 -9.69 0.30 -9.90
C GLU A 425 -9.93 -1.03 -10.65
N GLU A 426 -9.32 -2.13 -10.20
CA GLU A 426 -9.50 -3.45 -10.81
C GLU A 426 -10.92 -4.02 -10.61
N ARG A 427 -11.59 -3.70 -9.51
CA ARG A 427 -13.00 -4.06 -9.32
C ARG A 427 -13.91 -3.29 -10.26
N GLU A 428 -13.67 -1.99 -10.41
CA GLU A 428 -14.47 -1.12 -11.28
C GLU A 428 -14.30 -1.53 -12.76
N LYS A 429 -13.07 -1.78 -13.21
CA LYS A 429 -12.81 -2.31 -14.56
C LYS A 429 -13.51 -3.64 -14.82
N ARG A 430 -13.47 -4.57 -13.87
CA ARG A 430 -14.15 -5.87 -14.00
C ARG A 430 -15.66 -5.70 -14.05
N TYR A 431 -16.23 -4.86 -13.19
CA TYR A 431 -17.67 -4.59 -13.20
C TYR A 431 -18.13 -4.04 -14.55
N ILE A 432 -17.40 -3.06 -15.10
CA ILE A 432 -17.68 -2.50 -16.41
C ILE A 432 -17.59 -3.59 -17.49
N ARG A 433 -16.51 -4.37 -17.53
CA ARG A 433 -16.36 -5.48 -18.51
C ARG A 433 -17.52 -6.47 -18.43
N SER A 434 -17.89 -6.92 -17.23
CA SER A 434 -19.01 -7.85 -17.02
C SER A 434 -20.34 -7.27 -17.47
N ALA A 435 -20.59 -5.97 -17.26
CA ALA A 435 -21.81 -5.32 -17.73
C ALA A 435 -21.88 -5.26 -19.25
N PHE A 436 -20.76 -5.00 -19.94
CA PHE A 436 -20.70 -4.99 -21.41
C PHE A 436 -20.83 -6.38 -22.03
N SER A 437 -20.35 -7.43 -21.35
CA SER A 437 -20.49 -8.82 -21.81
C SER A 437 -21.92 -9.35 -21.89
N LEU A 438 -22.89 -8.65 -21.27
CA LEU A 438 -24.31 -8.98 -21.41
C LEU A 438 -24.90 -8.57 -22.77
N TYR A 439 -24.22 -7.69 -23.51
CA TYR A 439 -24.72 -7.12 -24.76
C TYR A 439 -23.85 -7.44 -25.97
N LEU A 440 -22.58 -7.81 -25.74
CA LEU A 440 -21.59 -8.02 -26.80
C LEU A 440 -20.80 -9.30 -26.54
N ASN A 441 -20.44 -10.01 -27.61
CA ASN A 441 -19.53 -11.16 -27.54
C ASN A 441 -18.22 -10.76 -26.82
N PRO A 442 -17.60 -11.63 -25.98
CA PRO A 442 -16.37 -11.32 -25.25
C PRO A 442 -15.25 -10.68 -26.09
N SER A 443 -15.09 -11.14 -27.34
CA SER A 443 -14.07 -10.64 -28.28
C SER A 443 -14.33 -9.17 -28.69
N VAL A 444 -15.59 -8.75 -28.71
CA VAL A 444 -16.00 -7.38 -28.98
C VAL A 444 -15.78 -6.50 -27.76
N VAL A 445 -16.13 -6.98 -26.56
CA VAL A 445 -15.90 -6.25 -25.29
C VAL A 445 -14.41 -5.96 -25.10
N GLU A 446 -13.54 -6.91 -25.41
CA GLU A 446 -12.09 -6.72 -25.33
C GLU A 446 -11.59 -5.65 -26.30
N LYS A 447 -12.07 -5.67 -27.55
CA LYS A 447 -11.68 -4.68 -28.57
C LYS A 447 -12.18 -3.27 -28.21
N VAL A 448 -13.40 -3.15 -27.69
CA VAL A 448 -13.98 -1.88 -27.22
C VAL A 448 -13.26 -1.35 -25.97
N ALA A 449 -12.87 -2.24 -25.04
CA ALA A 449 -12.10 -1.85 -23.86
C ALA A 449 -10.70 -1.31 -24.22
N ASN A 450 -10.12 -1.82 -25.32
CA ASN A 450 -8.81 -1.41 -25.81
C ASN A 450 -8.85 -0.17 -26.71
N ASP A 451 -9.98 0.07 -27.40
CA ASP A 451 -10.17 1.24 -28.27
C ASP A 451 -11.57 1.88 -28.07
N PRO A 452 -11.71 2.78 -27.07
CA PRO A 452 -12.98 3.47 -26.79
C PRO A 452 -13.41 4.46 -27.90
N GLU A 453 -12.49 4.90 -28.77
CA GLU A 453 -12.81 5.85 -29.85
C GLU A 453 -13.71 5.21 -30.92
N ALA A 454 -13.72 3.88 -31.02
CA ALA A 454 -14.65 3.13 -31.86
C ALA A 454 -16.14 3.33 -31.48
N LEU A 455 -16.43 3.90 -30.31
CA LEU A 455 -17.79 4.13 -29.78
C LEU A 455 -18.35 5.55 -30.01
N LYS A 456 -17.73 6.40 -30.84
CA LYS A 456 -18.30 7.73 -31.13
C LYS A 456 -19.65 7.64 -31.87
N LEU A 457 -20.49 8.68 -31.67
CA LEU A 457 -21.73 8.88 -32.43
C LEU A 457 -21.43 9.01 -33.92
N GLY A 458 -22.22 8.34 -34.73
CA GLY A 458 -21.99 8.20 -36.17
C GLY A 458 -22.06 6.74 -36.59
N GLY A 459 -22.19 6.52 -37.89
CA GLY A 459 -22.21 5.19 -38.45
C GLY A 459 -21.43 5.09 -39.74
N GLN A 460 -20.96 3.89 -40.02
CA GLN A 460 -20.30 3.52 -41.26
C GLN A 460 -21.25 2.70 -42.11
N LYS A 461 -21.25 2.95 -43.42
CA LYS A 461 -21.95 2.11 -44.38
C LYS A 461 -21.18 0.81 -44.57
N LYS A 462 -21.81 -0.32 -44.32
CA LYS A 462 -21.26 -1.66 -44.53
C LYS A 462 -22.30 -2.58 -45.15
N ILE A 463 -21.84 -3.55 -45.93
CA ILE A 463 -22.68 -4.68 -46.34
C ILE A 463 -22.73 -5.63 -45.14
N LEU A 464 -23.93 -5.86 -44.61
CA LEU A 464 -24.16 -6.68 -43.42
C LEU A 464 -25.34 -7.60 -43.68
N THR A 465 -25.45 -8.66 -42.87
CA THR A 465 -26.65 -9.51 -42.83
C THR A 465 -27.42 -9.24 -41.56
N VAL A 466 -28.71 -8.93 -41.70
CA VAL A 466 -29.65 -8.77 -40.59
C VAL A 466 -30.60 -9.96 -40.54
N MET A 467 -30.96 -10.36 -39.33
CA MET A 467 -31.96 -11.37 -39.03
C MET A 467 -33.02 -10.76 -38.10
N PHE A 468 -34.27 -10.98 -38.45
CA PHE A 468 -35.41 -10.81 -37.57
C PHE A 468 -36.03 -12.18 -37.30
N SER A 469 -36.31 -12.49 -36.04
CA SER A 469 -37.06 -13.68 -35.64
C SER A 469 -38.24 -13.24 -34.81
N ASP A 470 -39.43 -13.78 -35.05
CA ASP A 470 -40.64 -13.46 -34.27
C ASP A 470 -41.46 -14.72 -33.93
N ILE A 471 -42.20 -14.68 -32.82
CA ILE A 471 -43.00 -15.81 -32.35
C ILE A 471 -44.36 -15.81 -33.05
N ARG A 472 -44.68 -16.92 -33.71
CA ARG A 472 -45.98 -17.09 -34.38
C ARG A 472 -47.10 -17.17 -33.35
N GLY A 473 -48.10 -16.30 -33.49
CA GLY A 473 -49.29 -16.30 -32.64
C GLY A 473 -49.05 -15.79 -31.22
N PHE A 474 -47.99 -15.02 -30.99
CA PHE A 474 -47.62 -14.53 -29.66
C PHE A 474 -48.70 -13.73 -28.97
N THR A 475 -49.46 -12.88 -29.68
CA THR A 475 -50.57 -12.12 -29.06
C THR A 475 -51.55 -13.05 -28.35
N THR A 476 -51.95 -14.14 -29.00
CA THR A 476 -52.83 -15.15 -28.41
C THR A 476 -52.18 -15.87 -27.23
N LEU A 477 -50.88 -16.17 -27.32
CA LEU A 477 -50.13 -16.74 -26.20
C LEU A 477 -50.09 -15.79 -25.00
N SER A 478 -49.78 -14.51 -25.21
CA SER A 478 -49.68 -13.49 -24.16
C SER A 478 -51.02 -13.19 -23.46
N GLU A 479 -52.14 -13.38 -24.16
CA GLU A 479 -53.49 -13.27 -23.57
C GLU A 479 -53.87 -14.49 -22.71
N SER A 480 -53.22 -15.63 -22.95
CA SER A 480 -53.52 -16.92 -22.30
C SER A 480 -52.68 -17.21 -21.05
N LEU A 481 -51.54 -16.54 -20.90
CA LEU A 481 -50.57 -16.77 -19.81
C LEU A 481 -50.62 -15.65 -18.76
N ASP A 482 -50.33 -16.00 -17.50
CA ASP A 482 -50.06 -15.00 -16.46
C ASP A 482 -48.75 -14.23 -16.78
N PRO A 483 -48.62 -12.93 -16.43
CA PRO A 483 -47.43 -12.14 -16.74
C PRO A 483 -46.10 -12.74 -16.22
N GLU A 484 -46.09 -13.40 -15.07
CA GLU A 484 -44.87 -14.03 -14.54
C GLU A 484 -44.49 -15.27 -15.36
N GLU A 485 -45.48 -16.10 -15.72
CA GLU A 485 -45.30 -17.28 -16.55
C GLU A 485 -44.85 -16.90 -17.97
N LEU A 486 -45.46 -15.87 -18.57
CA LEU A 486 -45.08 -15.33 -19.86
C LEU A 486 -43.64 -14.81 -19.85
N THR A 487 -43.24 -14.10 -18.79
CA THR A 487 -41.88 -13.57 -18.63
C THR A 487 -40.86 -14.69 -18.53
N ASN A 488 -41.12 -15.72 -17.73
CA ASN A 488 -40.24 -16.88 -17.59
C ASN A 488 -40.12 -17.66 -18.91
N PHE A 489 -41.24 -17.87 -19.60
CA PHE A 489 -41.27 -18.52 -20.91
C PHE A 489 -40.48 -17.75 -21.96
N LEU A 490 -40.69 -16.43 -22.04
CA LEU A 490 -39.94 -15.55 -22.94
C LEU A 490 -38.45 -15.57 -22.63
N ASN A 491 -38.06 -15.45 -21.36
CA ASN A 491 -36.64 -15.49 -20.98
C ASN A 491 -35.99 -16.83 -21.36
N GLU A 492 -36.69 -17.95 -21.16
CA GLU A 492 -36.20 -19.28 -21.55
C GLU A 492 -35.95 -19.36 -23.07
N TYR A 493 -36.91 -18.93 -23.88
CA TYR A 493 -36.80 -18.88 -25.34
C TYR A 493 -35.69 -17.91 -25.81
N MET A 494 -35.75 -16.66 -25.35
CA MET A 494 -34.83 -15.59 -25.75
C MET A 494 -33.38 -15.96 -25.40
N THR A 495 -33.14 -16.58 -24.24
CA THR A 495 -31.80 -17.03 -23.83
C THR A 495 -31.26 -18.07 -24.80
N ALA A 496 -32.02 -19.13 -25.08
CA ALA A 496 -31.58 -20.20 -25.98
C ALA A 496 -31.29 -19.69 -27.39
N MET A 497 -32.13 -18.80 -27.92
CA MET A 497 -31.94 -18.22 -29.25
C MET A 497 -30.73 -17.26 -29.30
N THR A 498 -30.54 -16.45 -28.24
CA THR A 498 -29.44 -15.50 -28.11
C THR A 498 -28.10 -16.19 -27.99
N ASP A 499 -28.01 -17.27 -27.22
CA ASP A 499 -26.77 -18.05 -27.06
C ASP A 499 -26.23 -18.56 -28.40
N ILE A 500 -27.12 -19.00 -29.30
CA ILE A 500 -26.75 -19.45 -30.65
C ILE A 500 -26.24 -18.28 -31.49
N ILE A 501 -26.91 -17.12 -31.45
CA ILE A 501 -26.49 -15.90 -32.15
C ILE A 501 -25.06 -15.51 -31.73
N LEU A 502 -24.82 -15.41 -30.41
CA LEU A 502 -23.53 -14.99 -29.87
C LEU A 502 -22.42 -16.00 -30.18
N LYS A 503 -22.72 -17.30 -30.16
CA LYS A 503 -21.78 -18.39 -30.51
C LYS A 503 -21.32 -18.33 -31.96
N ARG A 504 -22.12 -17.74 -32.85
CA ARG A 504 -21.83 -17.60 -34.29
C ARG A 504 -21.44 -16.19 -34.69
N ASN A 505 -20.87 -15.42 -33.75
CA ASN A 505 -20.40 -14.04 -33.96
C ASN A 505 -21.50 -13.04 -34.36
N GLY A 506 -22.76 -13.35 -34.08
CA GLY A 506 -23.85 -12.40 -34.25
C GLY A 506 -23.87 -11.37 -33.12
N THR A 507 -24.31 -10.16 -33.45
CA THR A 507 -24.56 -9.08 -32.50
C THR A 507 -26.06 -8.93 -32.33
N VAL A 508 -26.57 -9.13 -31.12
CA VAL A 508 -27.98 -8.84 -30.79
C VAL A 508 -28.14 -7.32 -30.71
N ASP A 509 -29.02 -6.76 -31.55
CA ASP A 509 -29.30 -5.33 -31.55
C ASP A 509 -30.30 -4.99 -30.45
N LYS A 510 -31.47 -5.65 -30.47
CA LYS A 510 -32.52 -5.44 -29.47
C LYS A 510 -33.57 -6.55 -29.51
N TYR A 511 -34.30 -6.66 -28.39
CA TYR A 511 -35.58 -7.36 -28.30
C TYR A 511 -36.72 -6.38 -28.56
N MET A 512 -37.70 -6.75 -29.39
CA MET A 512 -38.90 -5.95 -29.69
C MET A 512 -40.15 -6.76 -29.37
N GLY A 513 -40.52 -6.80 -28.09
CA GLY A 513 -41.55 -7.73 -27.61
C GLY A 513 -41.03 -9.16 -27.64
N ASP A 514 -41.66 -10.00 -28.46
CA ASP A 514 -41.31 -11.38 -28.76
C ASP A 514 -40.32 -11.54 -29.92
N ALA A 515 -39.99 -10.45 -30.62
CA ALA A 515 -39.06 -10.48 -31.72
C ALA A 515 -37.59 -10.26 -31.30
N ILE A 516 -36.68 -10.98 -31.95
CA ILE A 516 -35.22 -10.82 -31.84
C ILE A 516 -34.71 -10.16 -33.12
N MET A 517 -33.98 -9.05 -32.97
CA MET A 517 -33.21 -8.44 -34.05
C MET A 517 -31.71 -8.63 -33.79
N ALA A 518 -31.01 -9.23 -34.74
CA ALA A 518 -29.57 -9.41 -34.70
C ALA A 518 -28.92 -9.20 -36.07
N PHE A 519 -27.61 -8.97 -36.09
CA PHE A 519 -26.85 -8.77 -37.32
C PHE A 519 -25.43 -9.33 -37.24
N TRP A 520 -24.85 -9.57 -38.41
CA TRP A 520 -23.48 -10.10 -38.61
C TRP A 520 -22.66 -9.15 -39.50
N GLY A 521 -21.33 -9.21 -39.37
CA GLY A 521 -20.39 -8.34 -40.10
C GLY A 521 -19.98 -7.07 -39.38
N ALA A 522 -20.52 -6.83 -38.17
CA ALA A 522 -20.12 -5.73 -37.30
C ALA A 522 -20.42 -6.06 -35.82
N PRO A 523 -19.69 -5.47 -34.85
CA PRO A 523 -18.60 -4.50 -35.00
C PRO A 523 -17.27 -5.10 -35.50
N LEU A 524 -17.12 -6.42 -35.43
CA LEU A 524 -15.99 -7.13 -36.05
C LEU A 524 -16.33 -7.42 -37.51
N ASP A 525 -15.35 -7.24 -38.40
CA ASP A 525 -15.50 -7.63 -39.79
C ASP A 525 -15.63 -9.16 -39.88
N ASP A 526 -16.64 -9.61 -40.60
CA ASP A 526 -16.91 -11.03 -40.85
C ASP A 526 -17.22 -11.17 -42.35
N PRO A 527 -16.27 -11.61 -43.18
CA PRO A 527 -16.48 -11.82 -44.62
C PRO A 527 -17.58 -12.83 -44.92
N ASP A 528 -17.84 -13.76 -43.99
CA ASP A 528 -18.81 -14.85 -44.13
C ASP A 528 -20.10 -14.56 -43.35
N HIS A 529 -20.39 -13.29 -43.06
CA HIS A 529 -21.52 -12.83 -42.24
C HIS A 529 -22.88 -13.45 -42.65
N ALA A 530 -23.13 -13.62 -43.96
CA ALA A 530 -24.35 -14.23 -44.47
C ALA A 530 -24.41 -15.74 -44.18
N TYR A 531 -23.29 -16.45 -44.32
CA TYR A 531 -23.18 -17.87 -43.98
C TYR A 531 -23.42 -18.10 -42.48
N HIS A 532 -22.77 -17.30 -41.63
CA HIS A 532 -22.90 -17.36 -40.18
C HIS A 532 -24.34 -17.12 -39.72
N CYS A 533 -25.03 -16.13 -40.31
CA CYS A 533 -26.44 -15.86 -40.05
C CYS A 533 -27.34 -17.03 -40.48
N CYS A 534 -27.20 -17.54 -41.70
CA CYS A 534 -28.01 -18.65 -42.21
C CYS A 534 -27.82 -19.93 -41.37
N LEU A 535 -26.57 -20.24 -40.99
CA LEU A 535 -26.27 -21.37 -40.11
C LEU A 535 -26.91 -21.18 -38.72
N THR A 536 -26.83 -19.97 -38.16
CA THR A 536 -27.48 -19.61 -36.89
C THR A 536 -28.98 -19.88 -36.95
N SER A 537 -29.66 -19.45 -38.01
CA SER A 537 -31.11 -19.65 -38.15
C SER A 537 -31.49 -21.13 -38.24
N LEU A 538 -30.70 -21.96 -38.93
CA LEU A 538 -30.92 -23.42 -38.92
C LEU A 538 -30.68 -24.04 -37.55
N GLU A 539 -29.64 -23.59 -36.83
CA GLU A 539 -29.35 -24.03 -35.46
C GLU A 539 -30.46 -23.62 -34.48
N GLN A 540 -31.01 -22.41 -34.61
CA GLN A 540 -32.15 -21.92 -33.84
C GLN A 540 -33.40 -22.78 -34.08
N MET A 541 -33.71 -23.12 -35.35
CA MET A 541 -34.83 -24.02 -35.66
C MET A 541 -34.60 -25.44 -35.09
N ALA A 542 -33.37 -25.94 -35.12
CA ALA A 542 -33.05 -27.24 -34.54
C ALA A 542 -33.17 -27.23 -33.00
N GLU A 543 -32.74 -26.16 -32.34
CA GLU A 543 -32.87 -26.01 -30.89
C GLU A 543 -34.33 -25.81 -30.48
N LEU A 544 -35.09 -24.99 -31.22
CA LEU A 544 -36.52 -24.82 -31.00
C LEU A 544 -37.25 -26.16 -31.08
N LYS A 545 -36.92 -27.04 -32.04
CA LYS A 545 -37.52 -28.40 -32.09
C LYS A 545 -37.27 -29.22 -30.83
N LYS A 546 -36.08 -29.11 -30.22
CA LYS A 546 -35.78 -29.77 -28.94
C LYS A 546 -36.59 -29.14 -27.80
N MET A 547 -36.66 -27.80 -27.76
CA MET A 547 -37.44 -27.06 -26.77
C MET A 547 -38.94 -27.42 -26.88
N GLN A 548 -39.50 -27.43 -28.08
CA GLN A 548 -40.88 -27.86 -28.34
C GLN A 548 -41.15 -29.28 -27.84
N LYS A 549 -40.22 -30.21 -28.04
CA LYS A 549 -40.34 -31.58 -27.50
C LYS A 549 -40.41 -31.57 -25.97
N ARG A 550 -39.47 -30.86 -25.34
CA ARG A 550 -39.41 -30.71 -23.88
C ARG A 550 -40.66 -30.02 -23.32
N TRP A 551 -41.11 -28.92 -23.94
CA TRP A 551 -42.33 -28.22 -23.54
C TRP A 551 -43.58 -29.09 -23.64
N ARG A 552 -43.70 -29.95 -24.68
CA ARG A 552 -44.78 -30.95 -24.75
C ARG A 552 -44.75 -31.94 -23.58
N GLU A 553 -43.57 -32.41 -23.20
CA GLU A 553 -43.38 -33.32 -22.06
C GLU A 553 -43.68 -32.63 -20.71
N GLU A 554 -43.37 -31.34 -20.60
CA GLU A 554 -43.64 -30.50 -19.43
C GLU A 554 -45.10 -29.97 -19.37
N GLY A 555 -45.92 -30.21 -20.41
CA GLY A 555 -47.29 -29.69 -20.50
C GLY A 555 -47.38 -28.19 -20.76
N LYS A 556 -46.30 -27.56 -21.24
CA LYS A 556 -46.22 -26.14 -21.59
C LYS A 556 -46.71 -25.85 -23.02
N HIS A 557 -47.01 -24.58 -23.29
CA HIS A 557 -47.33 -24.10 -24.63
C HIS A 557 -46.17 -24.31 -25.60
N VAL A 558 -46.49 -24.67 -26.84
CA VAL A 558 -45.52 -24.90 -27.91
C VAL A 558 -45.64 -23.75 -28.90
N ILE A 559 -44.54 -23.05 -29.14
CA ILE A 559 -44.46 -21.97 -30.12
C ILE A 559 -43.71 -22.41 -31.37
N ASP A 560 -43.96 -21.71 -32.47
CA ASP A 560 -43.18 -21.77 -33.70
C ASP A 560 -42.73 -20.35 -34.07
N ILE A 561 -41.70 -20.22 -34.91
CA ILE A 561 -41.10 -18.91 -35.22
C ILE A 561 -40.97 -18.67 -36.72
N GLY A 562 -41.06 -17.40 -37.12
CA GLY A 562 -40.68 -16.92 -38.44
C GLY A 562 -39.32 -16.24 -38.36
N ILE A 563 -38.44 -16.48 -39.33
CA ILE A 563 -37.14 -15.84 -39.45
C ILE A 563 -37.03 -15.19 -40.83
N GLY A 564 -36.71 -13.90 -40.86
CA GLY A 564 -36.42 -13.14 -42.06
C GLY A 564 -34.96 -12.69 -42.10
N ILE A 565 -34.24 -13.06 -43.15
CA ILE A 565 -32.83 -12.72 -43.32
C ILE A 565 -32.66 -11.85 -44.56
N ASN A 566 -31.93 -10.74 -44.40
CA ASN A 566 -31.59 -9.88 -45.52
C ASN A 566 -30.13 -9.45 -45.48
N THR A 567 -29.48 -9.47 -46.63
CA THR A 567 -28.12 -8.95 -46.81
C THR A 567 -28.16 -7.72 -47.69
N GLY A 568 -27.48 -6.65 -47.28
CA GLY A 568 -27.40 -5.42 -48.05
C GLY A 568 -26.62 -4.31 -47.36
N GLU A 569 -26.48 -3.17 -48.03
CA GLU A 569 -25.86 -1.97 -47.44
C GLU A 569 -26.73 -1.43 -46.30
N MET A 570 -26.11 -1.31 -45.12
CA MET A 570 -26.71 -0.78 -43.90
C MET A 570 -25.72 0.19 -43.25
N THR A 571 -26.23 1.15 -42.48
CA THR A 571 -25.40 2.03 -41.66
C THR A 571 -25.33 1.46 -40.25
N VAL A 572 -24.14 1.04 -39.82
CA VAL A 572 -23.89 0.52 -38.47
C VAL A 572 -23.14 1.52 -37.63
N GLY A 573 -23.55 1.71 -36.38
CA GLY A 573 -22.84 2.57 -35.44
C GLY A 573 -23.68 2.98 -34.24
N ASN A 574 -23.21 3.96 -33.49
CA ASN A 574 -23.93 4.48 -32.33
C ASN A 574 -24.97 5.50 -32.79
N MET A 575 -26.25 5.16 -32.62
CA MET A 575 -27.39 5.96 -33.06
C MET A 575 -28.23 6.37 -31.84
N GLY A 576 -28.75 7.60 -31.86
CA GLY A 576 -29.61 8.12 -30.79
C GLY A 576 -29.30 9.56 -30.44
N SER A 577 -29.52 9.92 -29.18
CA SER A 577 -29.20 11.24 -28.63
C SER A 577 -27.86 11.21 -27.89
N SER A 578 -27.32 12.39 -27.55
CA SER A 578 -26.11 12.51 -26.72
C SER A 578 -26.27 11.93 -25.31
N GLN A 579 -27.50 11.71 -24.85
CA GLN A 579 -27.80 11.17 -23.51
C GLN A 579 -28.15 9.68 -23.53
N ARG A 580 -28.56 9.15 -24.70
CA ARG A 580 -28.98 7.76 -24.89
C ARG A 580 -28.76 7.39 -26.35
N PHE A 581 -27.82 6.49 -26.59
CA PHE A 581 -27.50 5.94 -27.90
C PHE A 581 -27.35 4.43 -27.79
N ASP A 582 -27.71 3.72 -28.86
CA ASP A 582 -27.57 2.27 -28.99
C ASP A 582 -26.63 1.98 -30.17
N TYR A 583 -25.78 0.97 -30.05
CA TYR A 583 -25.01 0.46 -31.18
C TYR A 583 -25.92 -0.43 -32.03
N THR A 584 -26.33 0.06 -33.20
CA THR A 584 -27.43 -0.52 -34.00
C THR A 584 -27.17 -0.36 -35.49
N ILE A 585 -27.99 -1.03 -36.31
CA ILE A 585 -28.00 -0.90 -37.76
C ILE A 585 -29.26 -0.18 -38.25
N LEU A 586 -29.09 0.70 -39.24
CA LEU A 586 -30.19 1.43 -39.89
C LEU A 586 -30.08 1.30 -41.41
N GLY A 587 -31.22 1.26 -42.09
CA GLY A 587 -31.27 1.31 -43.55
C GLY A 587 -32.47 0.59 -44.13
N ASP A 588 -32.67 0.78 -45.43
CA ASP A 588 -33.75 0.13 -46.17
C ASP A 588 -33.60 -1.41 -46.17
N ALA A 589 -32.36 -1.91 -46.21
CA ALA A 589 -32.05 -3.34 -46.07
C ALA A 589 -32.46 -3.91 -44.70
N VAL A 590 -32.46 -3.11 -43.62
CA VAL A 590 -32.94 -3.54 -42.30
C VAL A 590 -34.45 -3.79 -42.35
N ASN A 591 -35.19 -2.84 -42.92
CA ASN A 591 -36.64 -2.93 -43.05
C ASN A 591 -37.08 -4.11 -43.93
N LEU A 592 -36.31 -4.44 -44.97
CA LEU A 592 -36.59 -5.61 -45.80
C LEU A 592 -36.51 -6.90 -44.98
N GLY A 593 -35.48 -7.08 -44.14
CA GLY A 593 -35.37 -8.25 -43.27
C GLY A 593 -36.60 -8.47 -42.38
N SER A 594 -37.06 -7.42 -41.69
CA SER A 594 -38.27 -7.49 -40.86
C SER A 594 -39.54 -7.83 -41.66
N ARG A 595 -39.64 -7.39 -42.92
CA ARG A 595 -40.78 -7.75 -43.79
C ARG A 595 -40.72 -9.20 -44.29
N LEU A 596 -39.51 -9.73 -44.51
CA LEU A 596 -39.31 -11.13 -44.89
C LEU A 596 -39.71 -12.06 -43.76
N GLU A 597 -39.44 -11.69 -42.51
CA GLU A 597 -39.90 -12.41 -41.33
C GLU A 597 -41.42 -12.59 -41.40
N GLY A 598 -42.19 -11.51 -41.46
CA GLY A 598 -43.65 -11.58 -41.52
C GLY A 598 -44.22 -12.23 -42.79
N THR A 599 -43.41 -12.37 -43.85
CA THR A 599 -43.79 -13.08 -45.10
C THR A 599 -43.84 -14.59 -44.90
N ASN A 600 -43.12 -15.14 -43.91
CA ASN A 600 -43.15 -16.57 -43.59
C ASN A 600 -44.57 -17.10 -43.37
N LYS A 601 -45.47 -16.27 -42.83
CA LYS A 601 -46.88 -16.62 -42.61
C LYS A 601 -47.63 -16.89 -43.90
N ASP A 602 -47.33 -16.14 -44.97
CA ASP A 602 -48.03 -16.24 -46.25
C ASP A 602 -47.66 -17.53 -47.02
N TYR A 603 -46.45 -18.05 -46.78
CA TYR A 603 -45.91 -19.25 -47.41
C TYR A 603 -45.86 -20.46 -46.46
N ASN A 604 -46.24 -20.28 -45.19
CA ASN A 604 -46.09 -21.25 -44.12
C ASN A 604 -44.67 -21.87 -44.04
N THR A 605 -43.65 -21.02 -44.13
CA THR A 605 -42.21 -21.38 -44.03
C THR A 605 -41.61 -20.88 -42.72
N ASN A 606 -40.46 -21.39 -42.29
CA ASN A 606 -39.80 -20.84 -41.09
C ASN A 606 -38.71 -19.83 -41.38
N ILE A 607 -37.99 -19.94 -42.50
CA ILE A 607 -36.85 -19.07 -42.79
C ILE A 607 -36.95 -18.57 -44.24
N ILE A 608 -37.12 -17.26 -44.41
CA ILE A 608 -37.08 -16.60 -45.71
C ILE A 608 -35.84 -15.73 -45.82
N ILE A 609 -35.16 -15.81 -46.97
CA ILE A 609 -34.00 -15.00 -47.33
C ILE A 609 -34.25 -14.25 -48.65
N ASN A 610 -33.58 -13.11 -48.83
CA ASN A 610 -33.59 -12.38 -50.10
C ASN A 610 -32.55 -12.90 -51.10
N GLU A 611 -32.64 -12.44 -52.35
CA GLU A 611 -31.70 -12.74 -53.43
C GLU A 611 -30.23 -12.43 -53.08
N SER A 612 -29.94 -11.30 -52.43
CA SER A 612 -28.55 -10.96 -52.07
C SER A 612 -27.96 -11.94 -51.04
N THR A 613 -28.76 -12.41 -50.08
CA THR A 613 -28.33 -13.45 -49.15
C THR A 613 -28.15 -14.78 -49.87
N TYR A 614 -29.09 -15.16 -50.75
CA TYR A 614 -29.02 -16.38 -51.55
C TYR A 614 -27.72 -16.45 -52.36
N GLU A 615 -27.36 -15.38 -53.09
CA GLU A 615 -26.16 -15.36 -53.92
C GLU A 615 -24.86 -15.63 -53.13
N LEU A 616 -24.79 -15.17 -51.89
CA LEU A 616 -23.62 -15.39 -51.02
C LEU A 616 -23.54 -16.80 -50.44
N VAL A 617 -24.66 -17.54 -50.37
CA VAL A 617 -24.73 -18.79 -49.59
C VAL A 617 -25.25 -20.01 -50.37
N LYS A 618 -25.67 -19.84 -51.62
CA LYS A 618 -26.27 -20.90 -52.47
C LYS A 618 -25.43 -22.16 -52.65
N GLU A 619 -24.11 -22.06 -52.51
CA GLU A 619 -23.23 -23.23 -52.61
C GLU A 619 -23.19 -24.07 -51.33
N CYS A 620 -23.51 -23.48 -50.18
CA CYS A 620 -23.39 -24.11 -48.86
C CYS A 620 -24.71 -24.71 -48.36
N PHE A 621 -25.85 -24.14 -48.77
CA PHE A 621 -27.17 -24.51 -48.26
C PHE A 621 -28.08 -25.03 -49.37
N LEU A 622 -29.01 -25.90 -48.97
CA LEU A 622 -30.16 -26.25 -49.79
C LEU A 622 -31.22 -25.14 -49.64
N ILE A 623 -31.54 -24.49 -50.76
CA ILE A 623 -32.44 -23.34 -50.82
C ILE A 623 -33.40 -23.55 -51.98
N ARG A 624 -34.68 -23.18 -51.80
CA ARG A 624 -35.65 -23.12 -52.91
C ARG A 624 -36.14 -21.70 -53.14
N LYS A 625 -36.35 -21.34 -54.40
CA LYS A 625 -36.99 -20.07 -54.77
C LYS A 625 -38.48 -20.18 -54.44
N LEU A 626 -39.06 -19.17 -53.80
CA LEU A 626 -40.49 -19.18 -53.45
C LEU A 626 -41.31 -18.36 -54.44
N ASP A 627 -40.96 -17.08 -54.59
CA ASP A 627 -41.77 -16.13 -55.34
C ASP A 627 -41.01 -14.83 -55.61
N MET A 628 -41.61 -13.97 -56.42
CA MET A 628 -41.22 -12.59 -56.60
C MET A 628 -42.30 -11.69 -55.98
N ILE A 629 -42.01 -11.09 -54.82
CA ILE A 629 -43.01 -10.34 -54.05
C ILE A 629 -42.75 -8.84 -54.11
N ARG A 630 -43.81 -8.04 -54.07
CA ARG A 630 -43.71 -6.61 -53.77
C ARG A 630 -44.10 -6.38 -52.31
N VAL A 631 -43.10 -6.15 -51.47
CA VAL A 631 -43.32 -5.78 -50.07
C VAL A 631 -43.77 -4.32 -49.95
N LYS A 632 -44.64 -4.05 -48.98
CA LYS A 632 -45.23 -2.72 -48.75
C LYS A 632 -44.15 -1.64 -48.63
N GLY A 633 -44.18 -0.63 -49.50
CA GLY A 633 -43.24 0.49 -49.49
C GLY A 633 -41.99 0.33 -50.37
N LYS A 634 -41.88 -0.77 -51.14
CA LYS A 634 -40.90 -0.94 -52.22
C LYS A 634 -41.59 -0.91 -53.59
N LEU A 635 -41.00 -0.20 -54.55
CA LEU A 635 -41.46 -0.18 -55.95
C LEU A 635 -40.96 -1.41 -56.72
N GLU A 636 -39.70 -1.77 -56.49
CA GLU A 636 -39.06 -2.93 -57.09
C GLU A 636 -39.48 -4.22 -56.38
N PRO A 637 -39.83 -5.27 -57.14
CA PRO A 637 -40.10 -6.58 -56.57
C PRO A 637 -38.82 -7.22 -56.05
N VAL A 638 -38.95 -8.05 -55.01
CA VAL A 638 -37.85 -8.79 -54.38
C VAL A 638 -38.11 -10.28 -54.56
N THR A 639 -37.11 -10.99 -55.08
CA THR A 639 -37.14 -12.45 -55.11
C THR A 639 -36.83 -12.99 -53.72
N ILE A 640 -37.70 -13.89 -53.25
CA ILE A 640 -37.58 -14.54 -51.95
C ILE A 640 -37.33 -16.03 -52.09
N TYR A 641 -36.57 -16.56 -51.14
CA TYR A 641 -36.14 -17.93 -51.10
C TYR A 641 -36.35 -18.50 -49.70
N GLU A 642 -36.59 -19.80 -49.60
CA GLU A 642 -36.61 -20.51 -48.33
C GLU A 642 -35.29 -21.21 -48.09
N LEU A 643 -34.71 -20.96 -46.91
CA LEU A 643 -33.53 -21.67 -46.42
C LEU A 643 -33.97 -22.98 -45.75
N ILE A 644 -33.61 -24.13 -46.32
CA ILE A 644 -34.13 -25.43 -45.89
C ILE A 644 -33.15 -26.14 -44.95
N ALA A 645 -31.91 -26.33 -45.39
CA ALA A 645 -30.91 -27.14 -44.68
C ALA A 645 -29.50 -26.86 -45.18
N MET A 646 -28.48 -27.41 -44.50
CA MET A 646 -27.15 -27.50 -45.08
C MET A 646 -27.16 -28.47 -46.27
N LYS A 647 -26.40 -28.18 -47.33
CA LYS A 647 -26.33 -29.03 -48.53
C LYS A 647 -25.86 -30.45 -48.20
N GLU A 648 -25.03 -30.58 -47.16
CA GLU A 648 -24.47 -31.84 -46.66
C GLU A 648 -25.42 -32.63 -45.74
N SER A 649 -26.59 -32.10 -45.37
CA SER A 649 -27.51 -32.76 -44.42
C SER A 649 -28.15 -34.06 -44.93
N GLY A 650 -27.99 -34.41 -46.21
CA GLY A 650 -28.44 -35.69 -46.76
C GLY A 650 -29.96 -35.90 -46.69
N LEU A 651 -30.75 -35.00 -47.28
CA LEU A 651 -32.21 -35.13 -47.27
C LEU A 651 -32.69 -36.41 -47.99
N PRO A 652 -33.81 -37.02 -47.55
CA PRO A 652 -34.37 -38.19 -48.20
C PRO A 652 -34.64 -37.94 -49.69
N ALA A 653 -34.41 -38.95 -50.54
CA ALA A 653 -34.60 -38.84 -51.99
C ALA A 653 -36.02 -38.37 -52.37
N ARG A 654 -37.05 -38.79 -51.61
CA ARG A 654 -38.43 -38.32 -51.77
C ARG A 654 -38.56 -36.80 -51.61
N VAL A 655 -37.90 -36.23 -50.60
CA VAL A 655 -37.94 -34.79 -50.29
C VAL A 655 -37.24 -34.00 -51.41
N LEU A 656 -36.08 -34.48 -51.87
CA LEU A 656 -35.38 -33.88 -53.01
C LEU A 656 -36.20 -33.92 -54.29
N ALA A 657 -36.88 -35.05 -54.57
CA ALA A 657 -37.79 -35.17 -55.71
C ALA A 657 -38.97 -34.20 -55.61
N GLY A 658 -39.53 -34.02 -54.42
CA GLY A 658 -40.58 -33.02 -54.17
C GLY A 658 -40.13 -31.59 -54.47
N TYR A 659 -38.94 -31.19 -54.01
CA TYR A 659 -38.38 -29.88 -54.34
C TYR A 659 -38.09 -29.71 -55.84
N GLN A 660 -37.65 -30.77 -56.52
CA GLN A 660 -37.46 -30.73 -57.98
C GLN A 660 -38.78 -30.53 -58.72
N SER A 661 -39.85 -31.24 -58.34
CA SER A 661 -41.19 -31.07 -58.90
C SER A 661 -41.74 -29.67 -58.61
N TYR A 662 -41.54 -29.16 -57.39
CA TYR A 662 -41.94 -27.80 -57.01
C TYR A 662 -41.24 -26.75 -57.88
N ASN A 663 -39.91 -26.84 -58.06
CA ASN A 663 -39.16 -25.88 -58.87
C ASN A 663 -39.63 -25.87 -60.34
N LYS A 664 -39.87 -27.04 -60.93
CA LYS A 664 -40.44 -27.14 -62.28
C LYS A 664 -41.85 -26.55 -62.34
N GLY A 665 -42.67 -26.80 -61.32
CA GLY A 665 -44.00 -26.21 -61.20
C GLY A 665 -43.96 -24.68 -61.09
N LEU A 666 -42.96 -24.15 -60.37
CA LEU A 666 -42.73 -22.72 -60.23
C LEU A 666 -42.28 -22.08 -61.56
N ASP A 667 -41.43 -22.75 -62.33
CA ASP A 667 -41.05 -22.29 -63.67
C ASP A 667 -42.28 -22.25 -64.60
N ALA A 668 -43.11 -23.30 -64.58
CA ALA A 668 -44.37 -23.34 -65.33
C ALA A 668 -45.35 -22.24 -64.87
N TYR A 669 -45.42 -21.97 -63.57
CA TYR A 669 -46.23 -20.88 -63.00
C TYR A 669 -45.80 -19.51 -63.52
N PHE A 670 -44.50 -19.21 -63.52
CA PHE A 670 -44.00 -17.94 -64.05
C PHE A 670 -44.14 -17.81 -65.59
N ASN A 671 -44.16 -18.94 -66.31
CA ASN A 671 -44.45 -18.98 -67.75
C ASN A 671 -45.95 -19.01 -68.08
N MET A 672 -46.84 -18.83 -67.09
CA MET A 672 -48.31 -18.88 -67.23
C MET A 672 -48.86 -20.21 -67.77
N GLN A 673 -48.11 -21.31 -67.59
CA GLN A 673 -48.50 -22.67 -68.01
C GLN A 673 -49.30 -23.38 -66.90
N TRP A 674 -50.49 -22.86 -66.57
CA TRP A 674 -51.22 -23.24 -65.36
C TRP A 674 -51.50 -24.73 -65.22
N SER A 675 -51.92 -25.41 -66.29
CA SER A 675 -52.23 -26.85 -66.24
C SER A 675 -51.00 -27.71 -65.99
N GLU A 676 -49.84 -27.31 -66.52
CA GLU A 676 -48.56 -27.98 -66.26
C GLU A 676 -48.10 -27.70 -64.83
N ALA A 677 -48.23 -26.46 -64.36
CA ALA A 677 -47.91 -26.07 -62.99
C ALA A 677 -48.76 -26.83 -61.96
N VAL A 678 -50.07 -26.98 -62.17
CA VAL A 678 -50.96 -27.76 -61.29
C VAL A 678 -50.50 -29.22 -61.18
N LEU A 679 -50.18 -29.87 -62.30
CA LEU A 679 -49.70 -31.25 -62.31
C LEU A 679 -48.39 -31.40 -61.50
N LEU A 680 -47.44 -30.49 -61.72
CA LEU A 680 -46.13 -30.51 -61.08
C LEU A 680 -46.21 -30.19 -59.58
N PHE A 681 -47.06 -29.24 -59.19
CA PHE A 681 -47.31 -28.95 -57.77
C PHE A 681 -48.08 -30.08 -57.07
N GLN A 682 -48.99 -30.78 -57.76
CA GLN A 682 -49.62 -31.96 -57.18
C GLN A 682 -48.59 -33.07 -56.93
N GLN A 683 -47.68 -33.32 -57.87
CA GLN A 683 -46.56 -34.25 -57.68
C GLN A 683 -45.63 -33.82 -56.52
N ALA A 684 -45.38 -32.52 -56.38
CA ALA A 684 -44.62 -31.98 -55.26
C ALA A 684 -45.35 -32.20 -53.92
N MET A 685 -46.66 -32.00 -53.87
CA MET A 685 -47.50 -32.20 -52.68
C MET A 685 -47.57 -33.67 -52.26
N ASP A 686 -47.62 -34.60 -53.22
CA ASP A 686 -47.57 -36.04 -52.94
C ASP A 686 -46.22 -36.43 -52.31
N ALA A 687 -45.13 -35.80 -52.76
CA ALA A 687 -43.79 -36.03 -52.22
C ALA A 687 -43.55 -35.30 -50.88
N LEU A 688 -44.11 -34.11 -50.71
CA LEU A 688 -44.00 -33.21 -49.55
C LEU A 688 -45.41 -32.85 -49.01
N PRO A 689 -46.04 -33.75 -48.22
CA PRO A 689 -47.32 -33.44 -47.61
C PRO A 689 -47.20 -32.22 -46.69
N GLU A 690 -48.23 -31.37 -46.68
CA GLU A 690 -48.30 -30.15 -45.84
C GLU A 690 -47.26 -29.07 -46.19
N ASP A 691 -46.71 -29.12 -47.40
CA ASP A 691 -45.78 -28.09 -47.88
C ASP A 691 -46.49 -26.78 -48.24
N GLY A 692 -46.31 -25.76 -47.39
CA GLY A 692 -46.95 -24.46 -47.51
C GLY A 692 -46.78 -23.78 -48.89
N PRO A 693 -45.55 -23.65 -49.41
CA PRO A 693 -45.33 -23.02 -50.71
C PRO A 693 -45.99 -23.78 -51.86
N THR A 694 -45.93 -25.12 -51.85
CA THR A 694 -46.62 -25.93 -52.86
C THR A 694 -48.14 -25.75 -52.77
N GLU A 695 -48.72 -25.80 -51.58
CA GLU A 695 -50.18 -25.66 -51.39
C GLU A 695 -50.66 -24.30 -51.89
N ARG A 696 -49.94 -23.24 -51.52
CA ARG A 696 -50.23 -21.87 -51.94
C ARG A 696 -50.26 -21.74 -53.45
N HIS A 697 -49.18 -22.18 -54.11
CA HIS A 697 -49.05 -22.04 -55.56
C HIS A 697 -50.03 -22.94 -56.31
N LEU A 698 -50.30 -24.14 -55.80
CA LEU A 698 -51.33 -25.03 -56.35
C LEU A 698 -52.71 -24.35 -56.35
N LYS A 699 -53.13 -23.79 -55.20
CA LYS A 699 -54.39 -23.02 -55.09
C LYS A 699 -54.42 -21.83 -56.04
N GLN A 700 -53.30 -21.12 -56.16
CA GLN A 700 -53.19 -19.96 -57.04
C GLN A 700 -53.29 -20.35 -58.53
N CYS A 701 -52.63 -21.44 -58.93
CA CYS A 701 -52.73 -21.98 -60.29
C CYS A 701 -54.15 -22.41 -60.63
N MET A 702 -54.83 -23.11 -59.72
CA MET A 702 -56.23 -23.51 -59.91
C MET A 702 -57.14 -22.29 -60.09
N LEU A 703 -56.93 -21.23 -59.28
CA LEU A 703 -57.65 -19.97 -59.44
C LEU A 703 -57.36 -19.31 -60.81
N TYR A 704 -56.10 -19.29 -61.25
CA TYR A 704 -55.72 -18.70 -62.54
C TYR A 704 -56.14 -19.51 -63.76
N GLN A 705 -56.48 -20.80 -63.61
CA GLN A 705 -57.15 -21.57 -64.66
C GLN A 705 -58.58 -21.11 -64.89
N GLU A 706 -59.29 -20.71 -63.83
CA GLU A 706 -60.66 -20.19 -63.92
C GLU A 706 -60.70 -18.70 -64.25
N ILE A 707 -59.76 -17.93 -63.69
CA ILE A 707 -59.67 -16.46 -63.81
C ILE A 707 -58.23 -16.07 -64.14
N PRO A 708 -57.83 -16.07 -65.43
CA PRO A 708 -56.45 -15.77 -65.80
C PRO A 708 -56.07 -14.33 -65.44
N PRO A 709 -54.81 -14.08 -65.02
CA PRO A 709 -54.33 -12.74 -64.75
C PRO A 709 -54.23 -11.92 -66.05
N SER A 710 -54.06 -10.60 -65.91
CA SER A 710 -53.84 -9.70 -67.05
C SER A 710 -52.70 -10.20 -67.94
N PRO A 711 -52.75 -10.03 -69.28
CA PRO A 711 -51.63 -10.38 -70.17
C PRO A 711 -50.30 -9.72 -69.80
N ASP A 712 -50.35 -8.55 -69.13
CA ASP A 712 -49.17 -7.82 -68.65
C ASP A 712 -48.70 -8.27 -67.24
N TRP A 713 -49.20 -9.41 -66.74
CA TRP A 713 -48.80 -9.92 -65.42
C TRP A 713 -47.33 -10.32 -65.41
N ASN A 714 -46.57 -9.67 -64.54
CA ASN A 714 -45.12 -9.77 -64.48
C ASN A 714 -44.63 -10.78 -63.43
N GLY A 715 -45.48 -11.72 -63.01
CA GLY A 715 -45.15 -12.71 -61.98
C GLY A 715 -45.08 -12.14 -60.56
N VAL A 716 -45.29 -10.84 -60.34
CA VAL A 716 -45.14 -10.23 -59.02
C VAL A 716 -46.37 -10.48 -58.17
N TYR A 717 -46.21 -11.13 -57.03
CA TYR A 717 -47.23 -11.17 -56.00
C TYR A 717 -47.27 -9.84 -55.24
N VAL A 718 -48.41 -9.13 -55.32
CA VAL A 718 -48.67 -7.91 -54.56
C VAL A 718 -49.49 -8.26 -53.34
N LYS A 719 -48.92 -8.06 -52.16
CA LYS A 719 -49.62 -8.27 -50.89
C LYS A 719 -50.75 -7.24 -50.73
N THR A 720 -52.01 -7.70 -50.74
CA THR A 720 -53.22 -6.86 -50.69
C THR A 720 -53.81 -6.68 -49.29
N SER A 721 -53.36 -7.43 -48.28
CA SER A 721 -53.75 -7.28 -46.87
C SER A 721 -52.58 -6.89 -45.98
N LYS A 722 -52.89 -6.26 -44.83
CA LYS A 722 -51.93 -5.66 -43.89
C LYS A 722 -50.91 -6.65 -43.34
#